data_AF-A0A671KZ11-F1
#
_entry.id   AF-A0A671KZ11-F1
#
_cell.length_a   1.000
_cell.length_b   1.000
_cell.length_c   1.000
_cell.angle_alpha   90.00
_cell.angle_beta   90.00
_cell.angle_gamma   90.00
#
_symmetry.space_group_name_H-M   'P 1'
#
loop_
_entity.id
_entity.type
_entity.pdbx_description
1 polymer ?
#
loop_
_entity_poly.entity_id
_entity_poly.type
_entity_poly.pdbx_seq_one_letter_code
_entity_poly.pdbx_strand_id
1 'polypeptide(L)'
;MTLWNQLQLLDSLYLQQVDQLYDEAFPMEIRQYLSQWIESHDWESVASNVSLATLRFHELLNQLDEHYSRLNLGNNFLLQHNIRKIKRNLQEHFQEDPVHMAMIIASTLNEERKILETALSTQDKGGSSQGSIMMEQQNELGNNVNNLKTSVQEIEQDIQVLEDAQDEYDFKRNTLQSRVEAEMNGQITKEIQQEEMALRQMFVGLSMKREVVIKEIANALTLAEQIQLSLVSEELPEWKKRQQMACIGGPPNACLDQLQSWFTAVAECLQQVRQQLKKIQELVQKFTYNNDPLTLGKSQLDEQALSLFKNLILNSLVVERQPCMPTHPQRPLVIKTGVQFTVKIRSLVKLPELNCQLKVKVSIDKDLTEKDTIKGCRKFNILGTFSKVLNLEESSGCLAAEFRHLVRCEKQTDITTPLIISEELHILNFETQLIQPELCVDLSITSLPVVVISHVNQLPSAWGSILWYNMLCSEPHNLTFFLNPPPVKWEQLSKVLSWQFSSVTKRALNSEQLRTLADKLLGHEAQGDPEGLINWNTFCKMSPNERGLPFWLWIDGILDLIKRHLLNIWNDGYIIGFLSKDRERALLSGKLPGTFLLRFSETCRDGGITITWVEYSQNGEPKTHSVKPYTKTDLASISLPNVIRNYTLTAAEKIPVNPLIYLYPDIPKDDAFGRYYTSSSDGRYSLFNHSFIQKRG
;
A
#
# COMPACT_ATOMS: atom_id res chain seq x y z
N MET A 1 -13.74 23.80 -18.20
CA MET A 1 -13.02 22.54 -17.89
C MET A 1 -13.97 21.39 -18.14
N THR A 2 -13.49 20.29 -18.70
CA THR A 2 -14.30 19.06 -18.84
C THR A 2 -14.60 18.47 -17.46
N LEU A 3 -15.72 17.75 -17.35
CA LEU A 3 -16.06 16.92 -16.19
C LEU A 3 -14.91 15.97 -15.85
N TRP A 4 -14.28 15.37 -16.88
CA TRP A 4 -13.15 14.47 -16.70
C TRP A 4 -11.97 15.12 -15.96
N ASN A 5 -11.60 16.35 -16.34
CA ASN A 5 -10.50 17.06 -15.68
C ASN A 5 -10.85 17.40 -14.23
N GLN A 6 -12.12 17.66 -13.91
CA GLN A 6 -12.54 17.92 -12.53
C GLN A 6 -12.45 16.65 -11.67
N LEU A 7 -12.83 15.49 -12.22
CA LEU A 7 -12.72 14.21 -11.53
C LEU A 7 -11.26 13.84 -11.23
N GLN A 8 -10.34 14.11 -12.16
CA GLN A 8 -8.92 13.83 -11.99
C GLN A 8 -8.25 14.63 -10.85
N LEU A 9 -8.89 15.69 -10.37
CA LEU A 9 -8.41 16.51 -9.25
C LEU A 9 -8.96 16.04 -7.89
N LEU A 10 -9.81 15.02 -7.86
CA LEU A 10 -10.39 14.49 -6.62
C LEU A 10 -9.40 13.60 -5.85
N ASP A 11 -9.64 13.46 -4.56
CA ASP A 11 -8.88 12.56 -3.69
C ASP A 11 -8.96 11.09 -4.19
N SER A 12 -7.93 10.31 -3.87
CA SER A 12 -7.77 8.92 -4.31
C SER A 12 -8.98 8.01 -4.01
N LEU A 13 -9.74 8.30 -2.96
CA LEU A 13 -10.98 7.60 -2.61
C LEU A 13 -12.04 7.73 -3.72
N TYR A 14 -12.22 8.93 -4.28
CA TYR A 14 -13.20 9.19 -5.33
C TYR A 14 -12.69 8.68 -6.68
N LEU A 15 -11.38 8.80 -6.93
CA LEU A 15 -10.75 8.21 -8.13
C LEU A 15 -10.95 6.70 -8.19
N GLN A 16 -10.93 5.99 -7.05
CA GLN A 16 -11.23 4.56 -7.01
C GLN A 16 -12.70 4.26 -7.37
N GLN A 17 -13.63 5.14 -7.02
CA GLN A 17 -15.04 5.01 -7.46
C GLN A 17 -15.17 5.26 -8.96
N VAL A 18 -14.46 6.26 -9.49
CA VAL A 18 -14.41 6.52 -10.93
C VAL A 18 -13.86 5.31 -11.68
N ASP A 19 -12.78 4.69 -11.19
CA ASP A 19 -12.18 3.48 -11.79
C ASP A 19 -13.17 2.32 -11.90
N GLN A 20 -14.05 2.15 -10.90
CA GLN A 20 -15.07 1.09 -10.89
C GLN A 20 -16.18 1.28 -11.93
N LEU A 21 -16.33 2.47 -12.52
CA LEU A 21 -17.32 2.75 -13.57
C LEU A 21 -16.90 2.26 -14.95
N TYR A 22 -15.60 1.99 -15.15
CA TYR A 22 -15.03 1.65 -16.44
C TYR A 22 -14.67 0.17 -16.54
N ASP A 23 -15.04 -0.45 -17.65
CA ASP A 23 -14.77 -1.85 -17.94
C ASP A 23 -14.49 -2.09 -19.44
N GLU A 24 -14.45 -3.34 -19.89
CA GLU A 24 -14.21 -3.67 -21.31
C GLU A 24 -15.38 -3.24 -22.21
N ALA A 25 -16.58 -3.02 -21.68
CA ALA A 25 -17.73 -2.55 -22.46
C ALA A 25 -17.61 -1.06 -22.75
N PHE A 26 -17.19 -0.24 -21.77
CA PHE A 26 -16.82 1.15 -22.01
C PHE A 26 -15.45 1.47 -21.41
N PRO A 27 -14.36 1.27 -22.19
CA PRO A 27 -13.00 1.51 -21.73
C PRO A 27 -12.71 2.96 -21.31
N MET A 28 -12.01 3.14 -20.18
CA MET A 28 -11.60 4.45 -19.65
C MET A 28 -10.74 5.24 -20.65
N GLU A 29 -10.00 4.56 -21.52
CA GLU A 29 -9.19 5.17 -22.56
C GLU A 29 -10.05 5.99 -23.53
N ILE A 30 -11.24 5.50 -23.90
CA ILE A 30 -12.19 6.27 -24.74
C ILE A 30 -12.63 7.52 -24.01
N ARG A 31 -13.02 7.37 -22.73
CA ARG A 31 -13.43 8.47 -21.88
C ARG A 31 -12.36 9.54 -21.76
N GLN A 32 -11.10 9.15 -21.59
CA GLN A 32 -9.98 10.06 -21.44
C GLN A 32 -9.65 10.79 -22.74
N TYR A 33 -9.51 10.06 -23.86
CA TYR A 33 -9.08 10.66 -25.13
C TYR A 33 -10.16 11.50 -25.79
N LEU A 34 -11.42 11.09 -25.66
CA LEU A 34 -12.56 11.75 -26.29
C LEU A 34 -13.43 12.50 -25.27
N SER A 35 -12.88 12.85 -24.10
CA SER A 35 -13.64 13.49 -23.00
C SER A 35 -14.46 14.69 -23.46
N GLN A 36 -13.84 15.61 -24.22
CA GLN A 36 -14.51 16.79 -24.75
C GLN A 36 -15.64 16.44 -25.73
N TRP A 37 -15.41 15.47 -26.61
CA TRP A 37 -16.40 15.06 -27.60
C TRP A 37 -17.58 14.33 -26.92
N ILE A 38 -17.30 13.41 -26.01
CA ILE A 38 -18.32 12.68 -25.25
C ILE A 38 -19.19 13.64 -24.45
N GLU A 39 -18.58 14.59 -23.73
CA GLU A 39 -19.30 15.55 -22.89
C GLU A 39 -20.11 16.59 -23.70
N SER A 40 -19.83 16.75 -24.99
CA SER A 40 -20.55 17.68 -25.86
C SER A 40 -21.93 17.19 -26.33
N HIS A 41 -22.28 15.93 -26.04
CA HIS A 41 -23.50 15.29 -26.51
C HIS A 41 -24.49 14.99 -25.36
N ASP A 42 -25.78 15.15 -25.64
CA ASP A 42 -26.86 14.72 -24.76
C ASP A 42 -27.17 13.23 -24.96
N TRP A 43 -26.47 12.38 -24.20
CA TRP A 43 -26.59 10.92 -24.31
C TRP A 43 -27.95 10.38 -23.84
N GLU A 44 -28.71 11.10 -23.04
CA GLU A 44 -30.07 10.69 -22.64
C GLU A 44 -31.03 10.81 -23.83
N SER A 45 -30.92 11.90 -24.61
CA SER A 45 -31.64 12.04 -25.88
C SER A 45 -31.17 11.02 -26.93
N VAL A 46 -29.88 10.69 -26.96
CA VAL A 46 -29.32 9.69 -27.91
C VAL A 46 -29.85 8.28 -27.58
N ALA A 47 -29.87 7.90 -26.29
CA ALA A 47 -30.40 6.62 -25.83
C ALA A 47 -31.91 6.44 -26.08
N SER A 48 -32.63 7.54 -26.34
CA SER A 48 -34.05 7.51 -26.64
C SER A 48 -34.37 7.41 -28.15
N ASN A 49 -33.36 7.48 -29.03
CA ASN A 49 -33.55 7.50 -30.48
C ASN A 49 -32.51 6.63 -31.21
N VAL A 50 -32.96 5.49 -31.74
CA VAL A 50 -32.13 4.52 -32.48
C VAL A 50 -31.32 5.16 -33.60
N SER A 51 -31.95 6.01 -34.43
CA SER A 51 -31.26 6.63 -35.58
C SER A 51 -30.14 7.59 -35.14
N LEU A 52 -30.37 8.32 -34.06
CA LEU A 52 -29.39 9.22 -33.48
C LEU A 52 -28.26 8.43 -32.80
N ALA A 53 -28.59 7.34 -32.10
CA ALA A 53 -27.61 6.43 -31.49
C ALA A 53 -26.70 5.79 -32.55
N THR A 54 -27.26 5.30 -33.66
CA THR A 54 -26.47 4.75 -34.77
C THR A 54 -25.54 5.81 -35.38
N LEU A 55 -26.02 7.04 -35.58
CA LEU A 55 -25.20 8.13 -36.09
C LEU A 55 -24.04 8.47 -35.15
N ARG A 56 -24.32 8.63 -33.84
CA ARG A 56 -23.30 8.91 -32.82
C ARG A 56 -22.29 7.79 -32.65
N PHE A 57 -22.71 6.54 -32.82
CA PHE A 57 -21.80 5.40 -32.81
C PHE A 57 -20.75 5.48 -33.94
N HIS A 58 -21.19 5.76 -35.17
CA HIS A 58 -20.26 5.90 -36.29
C HIS A 58 -19.35 7.12 -36.14
N GLU A 59 -19.86 8.23 -35.60
CA GLU A 59 -19.02 9.40 -35.27
C GLU A 59 -17.97 9.07 -34.21
N LEU A 60 -18.31 8.29 -33.17
CA LEU A 60 -17.35 7.83 -32.17
C LEU A 60 -16.22 7.00 -32.81
N LEU A 61 -16.55 6.09 -33.72
CA LEU A 61 -15.55 5.30 -34.45
C LEU A 61 -14.63 6.19 -35.31
N ASN A 62 -15.18 7.23 -35.94
CA ASN A 62 -14.40 8.20 -36.71
C ASN A 62 -13.47 9.03 -35.80
N GLN A 63 -13.93 9.45 -34.62
CA GLN A 63 -13.09 10.14 -33.64
C GLN A 63 -11.90 9.27 -33.19
N LEU A 64 -12.11 7.96 -33.02
CA LEU A 64 -11.03 7.02 -32.72
C LEU A 64 -10.04 6.89 -33.89
N ASP A 65 -10.49 6.92 -35.14
CA ASP A 65 -9.61 6.90 -36.33
C ASP A 65 -8.78 8.19 -36.48
N GLU A 66 -9.37 9.35 -36.17
CA GLU A 66 -8.64 10.62 -36.13
C GLU A 66 -7.57 10.61 -35.04
N HIS A 67 -7.92 10.15 -33.84
CA HIS A 67 -6.96 9.99 -32.74
C HIS A 67 -5.84 9.01 -33.09
N TYR A 68 -6.19 7.87 -33.70
CA TYR A 68 -5.22 6.88 -34.18
C TYR A 68 -4.23 7.51 -35.17
N SER A 69 -4.73 8.32 -36.12
CA SER A 69 -3.92 8.99 -37.13
C SER A 69 -2.97 10.04 -36.53
N ARG A 70 -3.43 10.80 -35.53
CA ARG A 70 -2.59 11.77 -34.78
C ARG A 70 -1.44 11.08 -34.04
N LEU A 71 -1.69 9.90 -33.47
CA LEU A 71 -0.68 9.11 -32.75
C LEU A 71 0.31 8.39 -33.66
N ASN A 72 -0.04 8.18 -34.92
CA ASN A 72 0.86 7.63 -35.93
C ASN A 72 2.06 8.55 -36.21
N LEU A 73 1.89 9.86 -36.01
CA LEU A 73 2.96 10.84 -36.10
C LEU A 73 3.97 10.75 -34.93
N GLY A 74 3.56 10.17 -33.80
CA GLY A 74 4.36 10.10 -32.56
C GLY A 74 4.98 8.73 -32.24
N ASN A 75 4.86 7.73 -33.10
CA ASN A 75 5.40 6.36 -32.92
C ASN A 75 5.04 5.65 -31.60
N ASN A 76 3.89 5.97 -30.98
CA ASN A 76 3.45 5.27 -29.77
C ASN A 76 2.71 3.95 -30.11
N PHE A 77 3.49 2.91 -30.41
CA PHE A 77 2.97 1.60 -30.85
C PHE A 77 1.98 0.96 -29.88
N LEU A 78 2.21 1.09 -28.56
CA LEU A 78 1.31 0.55 -27.54
C LEU A 78 -0.07 1.20 -27.61
N LEU A 79 -0.10 2.52 -27.66
CA LEU A 79 -1.36 3.25 -27.69
C LEU A 79 -2.12 3.02 -29.00
N GLN A 80 -1.40 2.92 -30.11
CA GLN A 80 -1.95 2.53 -31.40
C GLN A 80 -2.60 1.13 -31.37
N HIS A 81 -1.95 0.15 -30.73
CA HIS A 81 -2.49 -1.19 -30.56
C HIS A 81 -3.78 -1.14 -29.73
N ASN A 82 -3.77 -0.41 -28.61
CA ASN A 82 -4.93 -0.28 -27.71
C ASN A 82 -6.13 0.34 -28.42
N ILE A 83 -5.96 1.47 -29.14
CA ILE A 83 -7.07 2.11 -29.88
C ILE A 83 -7.65 1.16 -30.93
N ARG A 84 -6.81 0.39 -31.65
CA ARG A 84 -7.28 -0.62 -32.61
C ARG A 84 -8.07 -1.75 -31.95
N LYS A 85 -7.67 -2.18 -30.75
CA LYS A 85 -8.39 -3.20 -29.97
C LYS A 85 -9.74 -2.64 -29.49
N ILE A 86 -9.73 -1.46 -28.89
CA ILE A 86 -10.91 -0.74 -28.40
C ILE A 86 -11.93 -0.56 -29.52
N LYS A 87 -11.51 -0.05 -30.69
CA LYS A 87 -12.40 0.13 -31.83
C LYS A 87 -13.08 -1.18 -32.24
N ARG A 88 -12.33 -2.28 -32.30
CA ARG A 88 -12.87 -3.61 -32.60
C ARG A 88 -13.87 -4.08 -31.55
N ASN A 89 -13.54 -3.92 -30.26
CA ASN A 89 -14.45 -4.28 -29.17
C ASN A 89 -15.76 -3.49 -29.25
N LEU A 90 -15.71 -2.18 -29.48
CA LEU A 90 -16.91 -1.34 -29.63
C LEU A 90 -17.78 -1.80 -30.82
N GLN A 91 -17.15 -2.16 -31.94
CA GLN A 91 -17.85 -2.71 -33.10
C GLN A 91 -18.52 -4.05 -32.79
N GLU A 92 -17.81 -4.98 -32.14
CA GLU A 92 -18.39 -6.28 -31.78
C GLU A 92 -19.55 -6.16 -30.78
N HIS A 93 -19.50 -5.22 -29.83
CA HIS A 93 -20.49 -5.13 -28.76
C HIS A 93 -21.68 -4.22 -29.07
N PHE A 94 -21.52 -3.17 -29.88
CA PHE A 94 -22.54 -2.13 -30.03
C PHE A 94 -22.96 -1.83 -31.47
N GLN A 95 -22.35 -2.45 -32.48
CA GLN A 95 -22.74 -2.19 -33.87
C GLN A 95 -24.19 -2.60 -34.15
N GLU A 96 -24.64 -3.70 -33.54
CA GLU A 96 -26.02 -4.19 -33.66
C GLU A 96 -26.99 -3.52 -32.67
N ASP A 97 -26.48 -2.94 -31.58
CA ASP A 97 -27.28 -2.18 -30.59
C ASP A 97 -26.57 -0.88 -30.12
N PRO A 98 -26.57 0.17 -30.96
CA PRO A 98 -25.97 1.46 -30.59
C PRO A 98 -26.70 2.18 -29.45
N VAL A 99 -27.97 1.83 -29.20
CA VAL A 99 -28.77 2.44 -28.13
C VAL A 99 -28.24 1.99 -26.78
N HIS A 100 -27.90 0.71 -26.64
CA HIS A 100 -27.27 0.21 -25.43
C HIS A 100 -25.96 0.94 -25.09
N MET A 101 -25.11 1.22 -26.10
CA MET A 101 -23.91 2.06 -25.90
C MET A 101 -24.27 3.44 -25.33
N ALA A 102 -25.27 4.11 -25.92
CA ALA A 102 -25.69 5.42 -25.48
C ALA A 102 -26.22 5.40 -24.04
N MET A 103 -26.94 4.34 -23.64
CA MET A 103 -27.37 4.14 -22.25
C MET A 103 -26.18 3.98 -21.31
N ILE A 104 -25.16 3.19 -21.69
CA ILE A 104 -23.95 3.03 -20.88
C ILE A 104 -23.28 4.39 -20.69
N ILE A 105 -23.00 5.12 -21.77
CA ILE A 105 -22.33 6.43 -21.69
C ILE A 105 -23.14 7.43 -20.83
N ALA A 106 -24.47 7.48 -21.02
CA ALA A 106 -25.34 8.34 -20.21
C ALA A 106 -25.27 7.97 -18.72
N SER A 107 -25.36 6.67 -18.39
CA SER A 107 -25.30 6.19 -17.01
C SER A 107 -23.94 6.48 -16.36
N THR A 108 -22.83 6.24 -17.07
CA THR A 108 -21.47 6.53 -16.60
C THR A 108 -21.29 8.02 -16.31
N LEU A 109 -21.70 8.91 -17.22
CA LEU A 109 -21.59 10.37 -17.01
C LEU A 109 -22.47 10.86 -15.84
N ASN A 110 -23.62 10.23 -15.62
CA ASN A 110 -24.48 10.56 -14.48
C ASN A 110 -23.87 10.09 -13.14
N GLU A 111 -23.25 8.91 -13.08
CA GLU A 111 -22.53 8.47 -11.89
C GLU A 111 -21.27 9.32 -11.62
N GLU A 112 -20.54 9.70 -12.66
CA GLU A 112 -19.43 10.66 -12.56
C GLU A 112 -19.85 11.98 -11.89
N ARG A 113 -20.99 12.55 -12.31
CA ARG A 113 -21.56 13.76 -11.70
C ARG A 113 -21.89 13.56 -10.23
N LYS A 114 -22.49 12.42 -9.85
CA LYS A 114 -22.80 12.10 -8.45
C LYS A 114 -21.54 11.98 -7.59
N ILE A 115 -20.48 11.36 -8.12
CA ILE A 115 -19.19 11.24 -7.42
C ILE A 115 -18.62 12.64 -7.15
N LEU A 116 -18.62 13.50 -8.17
CA LEU A 116 -18.14 14.88 -8.04
C LEU A 116 -18.96 15.70 -7.02
N GLU A 117 -20.29 15.63 -7.08
CA GLU A 117 -21.17 16.29 -6.11
C GLU A 117 -20.92 15.81 -4.68
N THR A 118 -20.74 14.49 -4.50
CA THR A 118 -20.41 13.90 -3.21
C THR A 118 -19.06 14.41 -2.69
N ALA A 119 -18.05 14.49 -3.55
CA ALA A 119 -16.73 14.99 -3.19
C ALA A 119 -16.76 16.47 -2.75
N LEU A 120 -17.45 17.31 -3.52
CA LEU A 120 -17.62 18.73 -3.21
C LEU A 120 -18.36 18.95 -1.89
N SER A 121 -19.44 18.19 -1.65
CA SER A 121 -20.22 18.28 -0.40
C SER A 121 -19.45 17.83 0.85
N THR A 122 -18.40 17.02 0.67
CA THR A 122 -17.55 16.51 1.74
C THR A 122 -16.40 17.47 2.05
N GLN A 123 -15.90 18.21 1.05
CA GLN A 123 -14.90 19.27 1.26
C GLN A 123 -15.45 20.45 2.09
N ASP A 124 -16.73 20.82 1.91
CA ASP A 124 -17.38 21.86 2.73
C ASP A 124 -17.56 21.47 4.21
N LYS A 125 -17.35 20.20 4.56
CA LYS A 125 -17.42 19.68 5.94
C LYS A 125 -16.04 19.26 6.48
N GLY A 126 -15.04 20.13 6.36
CA GLY A 126 -13.84 20.18 7.24
C GLY A 126 -12.96 18.93 7.35
N GLY A 127 -13.18 17.89 6.54
CA GLY A 127 -12.53 16.59 6.67
C GLY A 127 -11.35 16.36 5.73
N SER A 128 -10.37 17.27 5.65
CA SER A 128 -9.13 17.00 4.89
C SER A 128 -7.86 17.66 5.45
N SER A 129 -7.76 17.83 6.77
CA SER A 129 -6.60 18.52 7.37
C SER A 129 -5.31 17.66 7.38
N GLN A 130 -5.40 16.34 7.53
CA GLN A 130 -4.19 15.50 7.71
C GLN A 130 -3.39 15.23 6.42
N GLY A 131 -4.05 15.11 5.26
CA GLY A 131 -3.37 14.89 3.99
C GLY A 131 -2.60 16.11 3.48
N SER A 132 -3.14 17.30 3.72
CA SER A 132 -2.52 18.58 3.32
C SER A 132 -1.22 18.85 4.09
N ILE A 133 -1.22 18.61 5.41
CA ILE A 133 -0.06 18.84 6.27
C ILE A 133 1.08 17.87 5.93
N MET A 134 0.77 16.59 5.70
CA MET A 134 1.78 15.59 5.33
C MET A 134 2.44 15.92 3.98
N MET A 135 1.67 16.44 3.03
CA MET A 135 2.19 16.85 1.72
C MET A 135 3.06 18.12 1.81
N GLU A 136 2.72 19.07 2.68
CA GLU A 136 3.54 20.25 2.96
C GLU A 136 4.90 19.89 3.58
N GLN A 137 4.90 19.01 4.59
CA GLN A 137 6.15 18.54 5.24
C GLN A 137 7.08 17.82 4.25
N GLN A 138 6.52 16.96 3.38
CA GLN A 138 7.30 16.27 2.35
C GLN A 138 7.87 17.22 1.29
N ASN A 139 7.15 18.30 0.96
CA ASN A 139 7.64 19.33 0.04
C ASN A 139 8.77 20.15 0.67
N GLU A 140 8.65 20.50 1.95
CA GLU A 140 9.72 21.19 2.69
C GLU A 140 11.00 20.35 2.75
N LEU A 141 10.88 19.06 3.09
CA LEU A 141 12.02 18.14 3.12
C LEU A 141 12.65 17.99 1.73
N GLY A 142 11.84 17.88 0.67
CA GLY A 142 12.31 17.85 -0.71
C GLY A 142 13.10 19.10 -1.10
N ASN A 143 12.63 20.28 -0.69
CA ASN A 143 13.35 21.54 -0.90
C ASN A 143 14.66 21.58 -0.15
N ASN A 144 14.69 21.14 1.11
CA ASN A 144 15.92 21.09 1.91
C ASN A 144 16.97 20.15 1.29
N VAL A 145 16.56 18.98 0.78
CA VAL A 145 17.45 18.06 0.05
C VAL A 145 18.03 18.71 -1.21
N ASN A 146 17.21 19.45 -1.98
CA ASN A 146 17.69 20.16 -3.17
C ASN A 146 18.65 21.31 -2.81
N ASN A 147 18.38 22.03 -1.72
CA ASN A 147 19.25 23.09 -1.22
C ASN A 147 20.61 22.52 -0.79
N LEU A 148 20.62 21.38 -0.09
CA LEU A 148 21.86 20.69 0.27
C LEU A 148 22.68 20.32 -0.98
N LYS A 149 22.02 19.74 -1.99
CA LYS A 149 22.70 19.37 -3.25
C LYS A 149 23.33 20.58 -3.94
N THR A 150 22.61 21.69 -4.00
CA THR A 150 23.09 22.93 -4.60
C THR A 150 24.28 23.48 -3.82
N SER A 151 24.18 23.56 -2.49
CA SER A 151 25.27 24.01 -1.61
C SER A 151 26.54 23.17 -1.76
N VAL A 152 26.43 21.84 -1.86
CA VAL A 152 27.60 20.97 -2.04
C VAL A 152 28.26 21.17 -3.42
N GLN A 153 27.46 21.44 -4.47
CA GLN A 153 28.00 21.77 -5.80
C GLN A 153 28.72 23.13 -5.80
N GLU A 154 28.18 24.12 -5.09
CA GLU A 154 28.83 25.42 -4.91
C GLU A 154 30.15 25.30 -4.15
N ILE A 155 30.19 24.49 -3.09
CA ILE A 155 31.42 24.19 -2.33
C ILE A 155 32.50 23.57 -3.23
N GLU A 156 32.14 22.63 -4.11
CA GLU A 156 33.09 22.04 -5.05
C GLU A 156 33.67 23.09 -6.01
N GLN A 157 32.83 23.99 -6.53
CA GLN A 157 33.27 25.08 -7.38
C GLN A 157 34.19 26.06 -6.64
N ASP A 158 33.86 26.39 -5.39
CA ASP A 158 34.67 27.28 -4.55
C ASP A 158 36.04 26.68 -4.23
N ILE A 159 36.10 25.36 -4.01
CA ILE A 159 37.37 24.64 -3.80
C ILE A 159 38.20 24.63 -5.07
N GLN A 160 37.59 24.50 -6.25
CA GLN A 160 38.32 24.62 -7.52
C GLN A 160 38.91 26.03 -7.69
N VAL A 161 38.11 27.07 -7.41
CA VAL A 161 38.56 28.47 -7.47
C VAL A 161 39.65 28.76 -6.43
N LEU A 162 39.60 28.10 -5.28
CA LEU A 162 40.63 28.17 -4.24
C LEU A 162 41.93 27.49 -4.68
N GLU A 163 41.84 26.31 -5.30
CA GLU A 163 42.98 25.59 -5.88
C GLU A 163 43.69 26.43 -6.94
N ASP A 164 42.94 26.97 -7.91
CA ASP A 164 43.49 27.79 -9.00
C ASP A 164 44.20 29.03 -8.45
N ALA A 165 43.58 29.71 -7.46
CA ALA A 165 44.16 30.88 -6.82
C ALA A 165 45.42 30.55 -6.02
N GLN A 166 45.48 29.37 -5.41
CA GLN A 166 46.64 28.91 -4.66
C GLN A 166 47.80 28.56 -5.61
N ASP A 167 47.52 27.83 -6.69
CA ASP A 167 48.52 27.50 -7.69
C ASP A 167 49.07 28.78 -8.38
N GLU A 168 48.24 29.79 -8.65
CA GLU A 168 48.69 31.10 -9.16
C GLU A 168 49.59 31.83 -8.15
N TYR A 169 49.21 31.83 -6.87
CA TYR A 169 50.01 32.42 -5.80
C TYR A 169 51.36 31.71 -5.66
N ASP A 170 51.38 30.38 -5.64
CA ASP A 170 52.60 29.58 -5.53
C ASP A 170 53.52 29.82 -6.74
N PHE A 171 52.96 29.89 -7.96
CA PHE A 171 53.72 30.22 -9.16
C PHE A 171 54.38 31.61 -9.07
N LYS A 172 53.61 32.65 -8.71
CA LYS A 172 54.14 34.02 -8.60
C LYS A 172 55.16 34.15 -7.48
N ARG A 173 54.92 33.51 -6.33
CA ARG A 173 55.84 33.48 -5.20
C ARG A 173 57.17 32.83 -5.58
N ASN A 174 57.12 31.64 -6.20
CA ASN A 174 58.33 30.93 -6.63
C ASN A 174 59.10 31.71 -7.70
N THR A 175 58.40 32.31 -8.66
CA THR A 175 59.02 33.15 -9.70
C THR A 175 59.73 34.36 -9.09
N LEU A 176 59.09 35.06 -8.14
CA LEU A 176 59.70 36.19 -7.45
C LEU A 176 60.91 35.73 -6.63
N GLN A 177 60.79 34.63 -5.89
CA GLN A 177 61.87 34.10 -5.07
C GLN A 177 63.10 33.72 -5.92
N SER A 178 62.91 33.04 -7.06
CA SER A 178 64.00 32.70 -7.97
C SER A 178 64.68 33.94 -8.59
N ARG A 179 63.94 35.02 -8.85
CA ARG A 179 64.53 36.29 -9.33
C ARG A 179 65.34 36.99 -8.25
N VAL A 180 64.80 37.07 -7.03
CA VAL A 180 65.50 37.65 -5.88
C VAL A 180 66.78 36.88 -5.55
N GLU A 181 66.76 35.54 -5.67
CA GLU A 181 67.95 34.69 -5.49
C GLU A 181 68.98 34.83 -6.63
N ALA A 182 68.53 35.10 -7.86
CA ALA A 182 69.42 35.33 -9.01
C ALA A 182 70.11 36.72 -8.99
N GLU A 183 69.48 37.73 -8.38
CA GLU A 183 69.97 39.12 -8.30
C GLU A 183 70.80 39.41 -7.03
N MET A 184 71.70 38.49 -6.65
CA MET A 184 72.43 38.45 -5.37
C MET A 184 73.30 39.70 -5.02
N ASN A 185 73.31 40.79 -5.79
CA ASN A 185 74.14 41.98 -5.53
C ASN A 185 73.54 43.34 -5.98
N GLY A 186 72.21 43.47 -6.15
CA GLY A 186 71.57 44.72 -6.60
C GLY A 186 70.53 45.26 -5.63
N GLN A 187 70.48 46.59 -5.48
CA GLN A 187 69.53 47.34 -4.66
C GLN A 187 68.07 46.99 -5.00
N ILE A 188 67.24 46.67 -3.99
CA ILE A 188 65.81 46.33 -4.15
C ILE A 188 65.12 47.39 -5.04
N THR A 189 64.72 47.00 -6.23
CA THR A 189 64.01 47.84 -7.19
C THR A 189 62.57 48.08 -6.71
N LYS A 190 62.01 49.27 -7.02
CA LYS A 190 60.60 49.60 -6.71
C LYS A 190 59.60 48.58 -7.28
N GLU A 191 59.96 47.93 -8.38
CA GLU A 191 59.18 46.87 -9.04
C GLU A 191 59.04 45.63 -8.15
N ILE A 192 60.13 45.17 -7.51
CA ILE A 192 60.11 44.04 -6.56
C ILE A 192 59.21 44.35 -5.36
N GLN A 193 59.26 45.58 -4.82
CA GLN A 193 58.37 45.99 -3.73
C GLN A 193 56.89 46.02 -4.13
N GLN A 194 56.57 46.38 -5.38
CA GLN A 194 55.20 46.33 -5.88
C GLN A 194 54.71 44.89 -6.05
N GLU A 195 55.54 43.99 -6.56
CA GLU A 195 55.22 42.56 -6.68
C GLU A 195 55.05 41.90 -5.30
N GLU A 196 55.88 42.25 -4.30
CA GLU A 196 55.71 41.79 -2.91
C GLU A 196 54.38 42.26 -2.30
N MET A 197 53.98 43.52 -2.54
CA MET A 197 52.68 44.01 -2.09
C MET A 197 51.51 43.28 -2.77
N ALA A 198 51.63 42.98 -4.07
CA ALA A 198 50.63 42.21 -4.80
C ALA A 198 50.51 40.77 -4.24
N LEU A 199 51.63 40.12 -3.92
CA LEU A 199 51.63 38.80 -3.28
C LEU A 199 50.97 38.82 -1.89
N ARG A 200 51.20 39.87 -1.09
CA ARG A 200 50.51 40.03 0.20
C ARG A 200 49.00 40.15 0.02
N GLN A 201 48.54 40.89 -0.99
CA GLN A 201 47.11 40.98 -1.31
C GLN A 201 46.53 39.64 -1.75
N MET A 202 47.25 38.89 -2.59
CA MET A 202 46.87 37.53 -2.98
C MET A 202 46.77 36.59 -1.77
N PHE A 203 47.73 36.66 -0.85
CA PHE A 203 47.70 35.87 0.39
C PHE A 203 46.47 36.19 1.26
N VAL A 204 46.14 37.46 1.45
CA VAL A 204 44.94 37.86 2.20
C VAL A 204 43.67 37.33 1.52
N GLY A 205 43.59 37.46 0.19
CA GLY A 205 42.48 36.91 -0.59
C GLY A 205 42.35 35.39 -0.46
N LEU A 206 43.47 34.65 -0.49
CA LEU A 206 43.51 33.21 -0.25
C LEU A 206 43.05 32.85 1.16
N SER A 207 43.52 33.56 2.18
CA SER A 207 43.14 33.32 3.57
C SER A 207 41.62 33.50 3.77
N MET A 208 41.04 34.56 3.20
CA MET A 208 39.58 34.79 3.22
C MET A 208 38.81 33.67 2.50
N LYS A 209 39.26 33.25 1.31
CA LYS A 209 38.62 32.14 0.57
C LYS A 209 38.66 30.83 1.36
N ARG A 210 39.77 30.53 2.04
CA ARG A 210 39.91 29.35 2.91
C ARG A 210 38.91 29.36 4.07
N GLU A 211 38.68 30.52 4.69
CA GLU A 211 37.71 30.67 5.77
C GLU A 211 36.27 30.48 5.27
N VAL A 212 35.93 31.05 4.11
CA VAL A 212 34.61 30.88 3.48
C VAL A 212 34.33 29.41 3.17
N VAL A 213 35.27 28.71 2.52
CA VAL A 213 35.10 27.28 2.17
C VAL A 213 34.80 26.42 3.41
N ILE A 214 35.54 26.62 4.50
CA ILE A 214 35.34 25.86 5.75
C ILE A 214 33.97 26.14 6.35
N LYS A 215 33.53 27.42 6.32
CA LYS A 215 32.23 27.81 6.82
C LYS A 215 31.09 27.21 6.00
N GLU A 216 31.21 27.22 4.67
CA GLU A 216 30.18 26.63 3.80
C GLU A 216 30.09 25.11 3.97
N ILE A 217 31.22 24.40 4.10
CA ILE A 217 31.20 22.97 4.43
C ILE A 217 30.49 22.72 5.77
N ALA A 218 30.77 23.53 6.80
CA ALA A 218 30.11 23.40 8.09
C ALA A 218 28.60 23.61 7.98
N ASN A 219 28.15 24.65 7.25
CA ASN A 219 26.73 24.91 7.01
C ASN A 219 26.04 23.74 6.28
N ALA A 220 26.68 23.21 5.24
CA ALA A 220 26.16 22.06 4.50
C ALA A 220 26.02 20.81 5.38
N LEU A 221 26.99 20.53 6.25
CA LEU A 221 26.91 19.42 7.19
C LEU A 221 25.81 19.61 8.24
N THR A 222 25.61 20.83 8.75
CA THR A 222 24.49 21.14 9.65
C THR A 222 23.13 20.94 8.96
N LEU A 223 22.99 21.35 7.70
CA LEU A 223 21.77 21.10 6.93
C LEU A 223 21.55 19.60 6.68
N ALA A 224 22.61 18.87 6.34
CA ALA A 224 22.55 17.41 6.16
C ALA A 224 22.13 16.68 7.44
N GLU A 225 22.58 17.14 8.61
CA GLU A 225 22.18 16.61 9.92
C GLU A 225 20.70 16.83 10.19
N GLN A 226 20.17 18.02 9.90
CA GLN A 226 18.73 18.33 10.05
C GLN A 226 17.87 17.44 9.13
N ILE A 227 18.25 17.31 7.86
CA ILE A 227 17.55 16.45 6.89
C ILE A 227 17.61 14.99 7.33
N GLN A 228 18.77 14.51 7.78
CA GLN A 228 18.92 13.14 8.28
C GLN A 228 18.00 12.88 9.48
N LEU A 229 17.91 13.83 10.42
CA LEU A 229 17.03 13.70 11.58
C LEU A 229 15.58 13.48 11.12
N SER A 230 15.02 14.38 10.30
CA SER A 230 13.66 14.24 9.76
C SER A 230 13.45 12.93 9.01
N LEU A 231 14.42 12.51 8.18
CA LEU A 231 14.33 11.23 7.44
C LEU A 231 14.25 10.01 8.37
N VAL A 232 15.05 10.00 9.45
CA VAL A 232 15.19 8.83 10.34
C VAL A 232 14.13 8.81 11.44
N SER A 233 13.77 9.96 12.01
CA SER A 233 12.84 10.03 13.14
C SER A 233 11.37 10.20 12.75
N GLU A 234 11.07 10.67 11.53
CA GLU A 234 9.70 10.97 11.10
C GLU A 234 9.31 10.16 9.86
N GLU A 235 9.92 10.44 8.71
CA GLU A 235 9.50 9.87 7.42
C GLU A 235 9.63 8.34 7.35
N LEU A 236 10.76 7.79 7.82
CA LEU A 236 10.99 6.34 7.81
C LEU A 236 10.05 5.60 8.78
N PRO A 237 9.87 6.03 10.06
CA PRO A 237 8.86 5.46 10.96
C PRO A 237 7.44 5.53 10.42
N GLU A 238 7.05 6.66 9.81
CA GLU A 238 5.72 6.80 9.19
C GLU A 238 5.53 5.82 8.04
N TRP A 239 6.54 5.68 7.17
CA TRP A 239 6.49 4.68 6.11
C TRP A 239 6.39 3.26 6.66
N LYS A 240 7.13 2.91 7.72
CA LYS A 240 7.02 1.61 8.40
C LYS A 240 5.61 1.37 8.93
N LYS A 241 4.99 2.38 9.55
CA LYS A 241 3.60 2.32 10.04
C LYS A 241 2.60 2.14 8.89
N ARG A 242 2.79 2.84 7.77
CA ARG A 242 1.97 2.68 6.55
C ARG A 242 2.13 1.29 5.96
N GLN A 243 3.36 0.76 5.87
CA GLN A 243 3.62 -0.61 5.43
C GLN A 243 2.92 -1.63 6.33
N GLN A 244 2.97 -1.43 7.66
CA GLN A 244 2.30 -2.27 8.64
C GLN A 244 0.78 -2.31 8.42
N MET A 245 0.14 -1.15 8.20
CA MET A 245 -1.29 -1.08 7.86
C MET A 245 -1.59 -1.76 6.52
N ALA A 246 -0.77 -1.52 5.49
CA ALA A 246 -0.94 -2.13 4.18
C ALA A 246 -0.83 -3.66 4.24
N CYS A 247 0.03 -4.20 5.11
CA CYS A 247 0.15 -5.65 5.32
C CYS A 247 -1.16 -6.27 5.80
N ILE A 248 -1.99 -5.54 6.56
CA ILE A 248 -3.30 -6.00 7.03
C ILE A 248 -4.47 -5.55 6.14
N GLY A 249 -4.20 -5.12 4.91
CA GLY A 249 -5.22 -4.75 3.92
C GLY A 249 -5.56 -3.26 3.87
N GLY A 250 -4.84 -2.42 4.62
CA GLY A 250 -4.94 -0.97 4.55
C GLY A 250 -4.61 -0.39 3.17
N PRO A 251 -4.72 0.95 3.01
CA PRO A 251 -4.48 1.61 1.74
C PRO A 251 -3.08 1.27 1.19
N PRO A 252 -2.92 1.22 -0.15
CA PRO A 252 -1.64 0.91 -0.78
C PRO A 252 -0.53 1.80 -0.24
N ASN A 253 0.60 1.20 0.11
CA ASN A 253 1.75 1.94 0.63
C ASN A 253 2.33 2.85 -0.47
N ALA A 254 2.68 4.09 -0.12
CA ALA A 254 3.46 4.94 -1.01
C ALA A 254 4.81 4.27 -1.31
N CYS A 255 5.23 4.33 -2.57
CA CYS A 255 6.43 3.66 -3.03
C CYS A 255 7.66 4.14 -2.23
N LEU A 256 8.63 3.25 -2.00
CA LEU A 256 9.90 3.57 -1.35
C LEU A 256 10.78 4.53 -2.15
N ASP A 257 10.42 4.84 -3.40
CA ASP A 257 11.26 5.58 -4.34
C ASP A 257 11.57 7.00 -3.87
N GLN A 258 10.60 7.69 -3.25
CA GLN A 258 10.83 9.05 -2.72
C GLN A 258 11.82 9.03 -1.55
N LEU A 259 11.63 8.12 -0.58
CA LEU A 259 12.56 7.92 0.52
C LEU A 259 13.95 7.52 0.00
N GLN A 260 14.01 6.59 -0.96
CA GLN A 260 15.27 6.18 -1.55
C GLN A 260 15.97 7.36 -2.25
N SER A 261 15.22 8.21 -2.95
CA SER A 261 15.77 9.41 -3.59
C SER A 261 16.39 10.36 -2.57
N TRP A 262 15.70 10.64 -1.46
CA TRP A 262 16.23 11.52 -0.41
C TRP A 262 17.43 10.92 0.31
N PHE A 263 17.34 9.66 0.76
CA PHE A 263 18.46 8.95 1.39
C PHE A 263 19.68 8.89 0.46
N THR A 264 19.47 8.61 -0.82
CA THR A 264 20.56 8.53 -1.81
C THR A 264 21.17 9.92 -2.05
N ALA A 265 20.37 10.97 -2.24
CA ALA A 265 20.87 12.32 -2.45
C ALA A 265 21.71 12.82 -1.27
N VAL A 266 21.26 12.60 -0.03
CA VAL A 266 22.03 12.96 1.17
C VAL A 266 23.32 12.13 1.26
N ALA A 267 23.26 10.83 0.95
CA ALA A 267 24.44 9.97 0.93
C ALA A 267 25.49 10.42 -0.10
N GLU A 268 25.06 10.78 -1.31
CA GLU A 268 25.91 11.35 -2.37
C GLU A 268 26.54 12.66 -1.93
N CYS A 269 25.75 13.59 -1.37
CA CYS A 269 26.23 14.88 -0.85
C CYS A 269 27.31 14.68 0.22
N LEU A 270 27.07 13.78 1.18
CA LEU A 270 28.05 13.47 2.24
C LEU A 270 29.34 12.87 1.66
N GLN A 271 29.25 11.98 0.68
CA GLN A 271 30.44 11.44 0.01
C GLN A 271 31.21 12.52 -0.75
N GLN A 272 30.51 13.40 -1.45
CA GLN A 272 31.10 14.52 -2.19
C GLN A 272 31.81 15.48 -1.22
N VAL A 273 31.19 15.85 -0.10
CA VAL A 273 31.84 16.66 0.97
C VAL A 273 33.12 15.98 1.47
N ARG A 274 33.12 14.65 1.67
CA ARG A 274 34.33 13.93 2.08
C ARG A 274 35.42 13.92 1.01
N GLN A 275 35.06 13.85 -0.28
CA GLN A 275 36.02 14.01 -1.38
C GLN A 275 36.61 15.43 -1.39
N GLN A 276 35.78 16.46 -1.19
CA GLN A 276 36.21 17.84 -1.07
C GLN A 276 37.17 18.05 0.13
N LEU A 277 36.92 17.41 1.27
CA LEU A 277 37.82 17.45 2.43
C LEU A 277 39.16 16.74 2.17
N LYS A 278 39.19 15.71 1.31
CA LYS A 278 40.45 15.10 0.82
C LYS A 278 41.22 16.07 -0.08
N LYS A 279 40.53 16.79 -0.98
CA LYS A 279 41.15 17.83 -1.82
C LYS A 279 41.70 18.99 -0.98
N ILE A 280 40.98 19.43 0.04
CA ILE A 280 41.47 20.41 1.03
C ILE A 280 42.76 19.93 1.71
N GLN A 281 42.88 18.64 2.02
CA GLN A 281 44.10 18.07 2.60
C GLN A 281 45.30 18.21 1.65
N GLU A 282 45.10 18.03 0.34
CA GLU A 282 46.14 18.22 -0.68
C GLU A 282 46.56 19.70 -0.77
N LEU A 283 45.60 20.62 -0.73
CA LEU A 283 45.88 22.07 -0.71
C LEU A 283 46.67 22.50 0.53
N VAL A 284 46.35 21.94 1.70
CA VAL A 284 47.10 22.17 2.95
C VAL A 284 48.51 21.61 2.88
N GLN A 285 48.71 20.46 2.24
CA GLN A 285 50.04 19.87 2.03
C GLN A 285 50.91 20.73 1.11
N LYS A 286 50.32 21.35 0.08
CA LYS A 286 51.01 22.30 -0.80
C LYS A 286 51.38 23.60 -0.07
N PHE A 287 50.44 24.17 0.70
CA PHE A 287 50.61 25.46 1.36
C PHE A 287 49.81 25.56 2.67
N THR A 288 50.48 25.96 3.76
CA THR A 288 49.86 26.22 5.06
C THR A 288 50.57 27.36 5.80
N TYR A 289 49.94 27.88 6.86
CA TYR A 289 50.44 28.99 7.68
C TYR A 289 49.86 28.93 9.10
N ASN A 290 50.39 29.75 10.01
CA ASN A 290 49.90 29.82 11.39
C ASN A 290 48.43 30.24 11.43
N ASN A 291 47.59 29.47 12.12
CA ASN A 291 46.13 29.66 12.20
C ASN A 291 45.41 29.51 10.84
N ASP A 292 45.94 28.69 9.94
CA ASP A 292 45.24 28.33 8.70
C ASP A 292 43.89 27.66 8.97
N PRO A 293 42.75 28.24 8.52
CA PRO A 293 41.42 27.70 8.78
C PRO A 293 41.22 26.27 8.27
N LEU A 294 41.84 25.94 7.13
CA LEU A 294 41.76 24.60 6.55
C LEU A 294 42.39 23.55 7.50
N THR A 295 43.55 23.87 8.07
CA THR A 295 44.26 22.97 8.98
C THR A 295 43.50 22.79 10.29
N LEU A 296 42.88 23.85 10.81
CA LEU A 296 42.13 23.81 12.08
C LEU A 296 40.77 23.11 11.96
N GLY A 297 40.01 23.36 10.89
CA GLY A 297 38.63 22.89 10.76
C GLY A 297 38.48 21.49 10.14
N LYS A 298 39.39 21.08 9.26
CA LYS A 298 39.20 19.90 8.39
C LYS A 298 38.98 18.59 9.14
N SER A 299 39.71 18.34 10.25
CA SER A 299 39.57 17.08 11.00
C SER A 299 38.16 16.91 11.59
N GLN A 300 37.63 17.98 12.20
CA GLN A 300 36.30 17.97 12.81
C GLN A 300 35.20 17.77 11.76
N LEU A 301 35.32 18.42 10.61
CA LEU A 301 34.35 18.31 9.52
C LEU A 301 34.35 16.91 8.88
N ASP A 302 35.51 16.27 8.73
CA ASP A 302 35.58 14.91 8.19
C ASP A 302 34.99 13.88 9.17
N GLU A 303 35.24 14.03 10.48
CA GLU A 303 34.59 13.20 11.50
C GLU A 303 33.06 13.37 11.51
N GLN A 304 32.58 14.61 11.41
CA GLN A 304 31.13 14.90 11.34
C GLN A 304 30.52 14.28 10.08
N ALA A 305 31.13 14.48 8.91
CA ALA A 305 30.65 13.91 7.65
C ALA A 305 30.62 12.37 7.68
N LEU A 306 31.66 11.73 8.23
CA LEU A 306 31.72 10.28 8.40
C LEU A 306 30.65 9.77 9.37
N SER A 307 30.42 10.47 10.49
CA SER A 307 29.39 10.13 11.47
C SER A 307 27.99 10.19 10.85
N LEU A 308 27.68 11.28 10.15
CA LEU A 308 26.42 11.44 9.42
C LEU A 308 26.25 10.35 8.36
N PHE A 309 27.27 10.07 7.55
CA PHE A 309 27.19 9.03 6.53
C PHE A 309 26.94 7.65 7.17
N LYS A 310 27.65 7.32 8.26
CA LYS A 310 27.46 6.07 9.00
C LYS A 310 26.04 5.94 9.54
N ASN A 311 25.50 6.98 10.16
CA ASN A 311 24.14 6.96 10.71
C ASN A 311 23.08 6.81 9.61
N LEU A 312 23.27 7.46 8.45
CA LEU A 312 22.38 7.31 7.30
C LEU A 312 22.36 5.88 6.79
N ILE A 313 23.54 5.26 6.63
CA ILE A 313 23.68 3.88 6.17
C ILE A 313 23.04 2.91 7.18
N LEU A 314 23.23 3.12 8.49
CA LEU A 314 22.61 2.31 9.55
C LEU A 314 21.08 2.25 9.44
N ASN A 315 20.44 3.36 9.07
CA ASN A 315 18.99 3.46 8.95
C ASN A 315 18.46 3.18 7.53
N SER A 316 19.34 2.90 6.57
CA SER A 316 18.97 2.71 5.16
C SER A 316 18.39 1.34 4.84
N LEU A 317 18.63 0.32 5.67
CA LEU A 317 18.19 -1.04 5.38
C LEU A 317 16.75 -1.27 5.85
N VAL A 318 15.87 -1.64 4.92
CA VAL A 318 14.44 -1.88 5.22
C VAL A 318 13.95 -3.21 4.65
N VAL A 319 12.96 -3.80 5.32
CA VAL A 319 12.18 -4.91 4.76
C VAL A 319 11.14 -4.32 3.82
N GLU A 320 11.40 -4.30 2.51
CA GLU A 320 10.48 -3.77 1.49
C GLU A 320 9.22 -4.63 1.33
N ARG A 321 9.39 -5.96 1.29
CA ARG A 321 8.28 -6.92 1.25
C ARG A 321 8.38 -7.85 2.44
N GLN A 322 7.41 -7.73 3.33
CA GLN A 322 7.29 -8.56 4.52
C GLN A 322 7.12 -10.05 4.16
N PRO A 323 7.46 -10.98 5.09
CA PRO A 323 7.36 -12.42 4.86
C PRO A 323 5.98 -12.86 4.38
N CYS A 324 5.94 -13.50 3.22
CA CYS A 324 4.68 -13.92 2.62
C CYS A 324 4.84 -15.24 1.85
N MET A 325 3.86 -16.14 1.99
CA MET A 325 3.80 -17.36 1.19
C MET A 325 3.16 -17.04 -0.18
N PRO A 326 3.83 -17.34 -1.31
CA PRO A 326 3.25 -17.12 -2.64
C PRO A 326 1.90 -17.84 -2.86
N THR A 327 1.64 -18.94 -2.14
CA THR A 327 0.36 -19.66 -2.18
C THR A 327 -0.77 -18.94 -1.45
N HIS A 328 -0.47 -17.97 -0.58
CA HIS A 328 -1.41 -17.22 0.23
C HIS A 328 -1.06 -15.72 0.29
N PRO A 329 -1.06 -15.00 -0.85
CA PRO A 329 -0.60 -13.61 -0.92
C PRO A 329 -1.44 -12.62 -0.10
N GLN A 330 -2.69 -12.97 0.21
CA GLN A 330 -3.62 -12.15 1.01
C GLN A 330 -3.38 -12.24 2.52
N ARG A 331 -2.44 -13.06 2.97
CA ARG A 331 -2.17 -13.34 4.38
C ARG A 331 -0.67 -13.27 4.66
N PRO A 332 -0.03 -12.09 4.49
CA PRO A 332 1.38 -11.90 4.86
C PRO A 332 1.59 -12.15 6.35
N LEU A 333 2.83 -12.33 6.77
CA LEU A 333 3.23 -12.59 8.16
C LEU A 333 2.72 -13.91 8.78
N VAL A 334 1.92 -14.70 8.07
CA VAL A 334 1.62 -16.07 8.45
C VAL A 334 2.42 -17.03 7.60
N ILE A 335 3.21 -17.90 8.23
CA ILE A 335 4.10 -18.85 7.55
C ILE A 335 3.74 -20.26 7.97
N LYS A 336 3.55 -21.15 6.98
CA LYS A 336 3.34 -22.58 7.24
C LYS A 336 4.67 -23.35 7.20
N THR A 337 4.89 -24.24 8.17
CA THR A 337 6.05 -25.13 8.18
C THR A 337 6.09 -26.00 6.92
N GLY A 338 7.29 -26.21 6.37
CA GLY A 338 7.48 -26.94 5.11
C GLY A 338 7.02 -26.22 3.84
N VAL A 339 6.40 -25.04 3.93
CA VAL A 339 6.00 -24.23 2.76
C VAL A 339 7.01 -23.12 2.51
N GLN A 340 7.25 -22.85 1.23
CA GLN A 340 8.14 -21.78 0.80
C GLN A 340 7.51 -20.40 1.01
N PHE A 341 8.32 -19.46 1.50
CA PHE A 341 7.95 -18.05 1.60
C PHE A 341 9.04 -17.14 1.02
N THR A 342 8.67 -15.89 0.79
CA THR A 342 9.55 -14.86 0.23
C THR A 342 9.64 -13.64 1.13
N VAL A 343 10.80 -12.97 1.13
CA VAL A 343 11.03 -11.68 1.80
C VAL A 343 11.90 -10.83 0.88
N LYS A 344 11.63 -9.52 0.77
CA LYS A 344 12.49 -8.59 0.01
C LYS A 344 13.07 -7.53 0.93
N ILE A 345 14.39 -7.42 0.96
CA ILE A 345 15.15 -6.40 1.68
C ILE A 345 15.63 -5.37 0.66
N ARG A 346 15.59 -4.08 1.00
CA ARG A 346 16.03 -2.97 0.15
C ARG A 346 16.92 -2.02 0.95
N SER A 347 17.94 -1.48 0.30
CA SER A 347 18.68 -0.33 0.78
C SER A 347 18.08 0.96 0.22
N LEU A 348 17.76 1.90 1.11
CA LEU A 348 17.33 3.26 0.75
C LEU A 348 18.49 4.12 0.25
N VAL A 349 19.73 3.72 0.51
CA VAL A 349 20.90 4.34 -0.10
C VAL A 349 21.32 3.52 -1.32
N LYS A 350 21.26 4.16 -2.49
CA LYS A 350 21.63 3.57 -3.78
C LYS A 350 22.90 4.22 -4.30
N LEU A 351 24.04 3.67 -3.88
CA LEU A 351 25.36 4.09 -4.37
C LEU A 351 25.99 2.96 -5.20
N PRO A 352 26.56 3.24 -6.39
CA PRO A 352 27.23 2.22 -7.21
C PRO A 352 28.29 1.43 -6.45
N GLU A 353 29.01 2.08 -5.53
CA GLU A 353 30.06 1.52 -4.69
C GLU A 353 29.54 0.46 -3.71
N LEU A 354 28.25 0.47 -3.39
CA LEU A 354 27.60 -0.52 -2.50
C LEU A 354 27.11 -1.76 -3.26
N ASN A 355 27.08 -1.71 -4.59
CA ASN A 355 26.59 -2.83 -5.40
C ASN A 355 27.45 -4.08 -5.17
N CYS A 356 26.79 -5.20 -4.91
CA CYS A 356 27.42 -6.50 -4.60
C CYS A 356 28.33 -6.53 -3.35
N GLN A 357 28.41 -5.46 -2.55
CA GLN A 357 29.24 -5.41 -1.34
C GLN A 357 28.52 -5.98 -0.11
N LEU A 358 27.19 -5.82 -0.05
CA LEU A 358 26.40 -6.19 1.11
C LEU A 358 25.84 -7.60 0.97
N LYS A 359 26.41 -8.56 1.71
CA LYS A 359 25.87 -9.93 1.81
C LYS A 359 24.95 -10.04 3.02
N VAL A 360 23.64 -10.11 2.78
CA VAL A 360 22.63 -10.24 3.82
C VAL A 360 22.46 -11.70 4.21
N LYS A 361 22.48 -11.98 5.51
CA LYS A 361 22.15 -13.29 6.10
C LYS A 361 20.81 -13.19 6.82
N VAL A 362 19.97 -14.21 6.68
CA VAL A 362 18.68 -14.29 7.38
C VAL A 362 18.76 -15.33 8.50
N SER A 363 18.18 -14.99 9.65
CA SER A 363 17.98 -15.87 10.79
C SER A 363 16.59 -15.63 11.40
N ILE A 364 16.16 -16.51 12.29
CA ILE A 364 14.89 -16.39 13.01
C ILE A 364 15.17 -16.41 14.51
N ASP A 365 14.49 -15.53 15.24
CA ASP A 365 14.52 -15.49 16.71
C ASP A 365 15.95 -15.39 17.28
N LYS A 366 16.81 -14.66 16.56
CA LYS A 366 18.20 -14.45 16.94
C LYS A 366 18.28 -13.29 17.94
N ASP A 367 19.17 -13.44 18.93
CA ASP A 367 19.50 -12.42 19.93
C ASP A 367 18.31 -11.95 20.80
N LEU A 368 17.29 -12.80 20.94
CA LEU A 368 16.14 -12.52 21.81
C LEU A 368 16.49 -12.74 23.29
N THR A 369 16.10 -11.79 24.14
CA THR A 369 16.30 -11.88 25.59
C THR A 369 15.12 -12.59 26.29
N GLU A 370 15.25 -12.89 27.58
CA GLU A 370 14.16 -13.43 28.40
C GLU A 370 12.97 -12.46 28.51
N LYS A 371 13.16 -11.16 28.24
CA LYS A 371 12.07 -10.17 28.20
C LYS A 371 11.28 -10.24 26.89
N ASP A 372 11.96 -10.61 25.81
CA ASP A 372 11.38 -10.65 24.46
C ASP A 372 10.74 -11.99 24.15
N THR A 373 11.01 -13.04 24.95
CA THR A 373 10.56 -14.40 24.66
C THR A 373 9.89 -15.08 25.84
N ILE A 374 8.99 -15.99 25.52
CA ILE A 374 8.31 -16.82 26.52
C ILE A 374 9.05 -18.15 26.63
N LYS A 375 9.34 -18.57 27.87
CA LYS A 375 9.95 -19.86 28.12
C LYS A 375 9.07 -20.99 27.58
N GLY A 376 9.68 -21.91 26.83
CA GLY A 376 8.99 -23.06 26.23
C GLY A 376 8.48 -22.84 24.80
N CYS A 377 8.62 -21.65 24.21
CA CYS A 377 8.23 -21.39 22.82
C CYS A 377 8.95 -22.32 21.84
N ARG A 378 8.21 -22.70 20.79
CA ARG A 378 8.74 -23.49 19.68
C ARG A 378 9.91 -22.75 19.03
N LYS A 379 11.00 -23.48 18.79
CA LYS A 379 12.19 -22.95 18.11
C LYS A 379 12.26 -23.51 16.71
N PHE A 380 12.89 -22.74 15.82
CA PHE A 380 12.87 -23.07 14.41
C PHE A 380 14.14 -22.65 13.71
N ASN A 381 14.37 -23.25 12.55
CA ASN A 381 15.47 -22.93 11.66
C ASN A 381 14.95 -22.54 10.28
N ILE A 382 15.71 -21.67 9.61
CA ILE A 382 15.51 -21.35 8.20
C ILE A 382 16.36 -22.32 7.36
N LEU A 383 15.72 -22.95 6.39
CA LEU A 383 16.31 -23.80 5.36
C LEU A 383 16.22 -23.08 3.99
N GLY A 384 17.12 -23.44 3.08
CA GLY A 384 17.23 -22.82 1.76
C GLY A 384 18.38 -21.81 1.70
N THR A 385 18.24 -20.79 0.84
CA THR A 385 19.27 -19.75 0.65
C THR A 385 19.24 -18.76 1.81
N PHE A 386 19.96 -19.07 2.88
CA PHE A 386 20.02 -18.24 4.10
C PHE A 386 20.93 -17.00 3.97
N SER A 387 21.63 -16.83 2.84
CA SER A 387 22.39 -15.60 2.56
C SER A 387 22.22 -15.17 1.11
N LYS A 388 22.02 -13.88 0.88
CA LYS A 388 21.89 -13.29 -0.46
C LYS A 388 22.61 -11.95 -0.52
N VAL A 389 23.23 -11.67 -1.67
CA VAL A 389 23.90 -10.40 -1.92
C VAL A 389 22.87 -9.38 -2.40
N LEU A 390 22.93 -8.16 -1.85
CA LEU A 390 22.19 -7.00 -2.34
C LEU A 390 22.77 -6.59 -3.70
N ASN A 391 21.93 -6.60 -4.73
CA ASN A 391 22.32 -6.26 -6.08
C ASN A 391 21.34 -5.24 -6.69
N LEU A 392 21.85 -4.48 -7.66
CA LEU A 392 21.02 -3.60 -8.48
C LEU A 392 20.10 -4.44 -9.36
N GLU A 393 18.79 -4.28 -9.17
CA GLU A 393 17.76 -4.94 -9.97
C GLU A 393 17.47 -4.12 -11.24
N GLU A 394 17.59 -4.70 -12.44
CA GLU A 394 17.48 -3.97 -13.72
C GLU A 394 16.09 -3.34 -13.95
N SER A 395 15.02 -3.95 -13.42
CA SER A 395 13.65 -3.49 -13.61
C SER A 395 13.24 -2.33 -12.70
N SER A 396 13.77 -2.29 -11.48
CA SER A 396 13.44 -1.28 -10.47
C SER A 396 14.57 -0.26 -10.25
N GLY A 397 15.78 -0.57 -10.73
CA GLY A 397 16.99 0.19 -10.45
C GLY A 397 17.37 0.23 -8.96
N CYS A 398 16.79 -0.64 -8.12
CA CYS A 398 16.95 -0.59 -6.67
C CYS A 398 18.03 -1.57 -6.19
N LEU A 399 18.75 -1.20 -5.12
CA LEU A 399 19.65 -2.12 -4.42
C LEU A 399 18.84 -2.99 -3.46
N ALA A 400 18.54 -4.23 -3.87
CA ALA A 400 17.66 -5.12 -3.11
C ALA A 400 18.19 -6.57 -3.05
N ALA A 401 17.73 -7.32 -2.06
CA ALA A 401 17.94 -8.76 -1.93
C ALA A 401 16.60 -9.44 -1.65
N GLU A 402 16.10 -10.21 -2.62
CA GLU A 402 14.89 -11.00 -2.45
C GLU A 402 15.21 -12.45 -2.08
N PHE A 403 14.89 -12.85 -0.86
CA PHE A 403 14.98 -14.24 -0.43
C PHE A 403 13.75 -14.99 -0.95
N ARG A 404 13.96 -16.01 -1.78
CA ARG A 404 12.91 -16.90 -2.29
C ARG A 404 13.15 -18.32 -1.78
N HIS A 405 12.08 -19.10 -1.71
CA HIS A 405 12.11 -20.52 -1.35
C HIS A 405 12.68 -20.79 0.05
N LEU A 406 12.51 -19.85 0.99
CA LEU A 406 12.83 -20.09 2.39
C LEU A 406 11.83 -21.11 2.94
N VAL A 407 12.33 -22.17 3.56
CA VAL A 407 11.51 -23.21 4.19
C VAL A 407 11.86 -23.29 5.66
N ARG A 408 10.88 -23.48 6.53
CA ARG A 408 11.09 -23.59 7.97
C ARG A 408 11.06 -25.05 8.42
N CYS A 409 11.97 -25.40 9.34
CA CYS A 409 11.94 -26.66 10.08
C CYS A 409 11.83 -26.40 11.59
N GLU A 410 10.95 -27.13 12.25
CA GLU A 410 10.71 -27.06 13.70
C GLU A 410 11.78 -27.85 14.45
N LYS A 411 12.29 -27.29 15.55
CA LYS A 411 13.16 -28.01 16.48
C LYS A 411 12.30 -28.59 17.59
N GLN A 412 12.58 -29.84 17.95
CA GLN A 412 11.92 -30.49 19.07
C GLN A 412 12.37 -29.83 20.38
N THR A 413 11.42 -29.25 21.11
CA THR A 413 11.62 -28.60 22.41
C THR A 413 10.51 -29.04 23.35
N ASP A 414 10.78 -29.10 24.65
CA ASP A 414 9.74 -29.33 25.66
C ASP A 414 8.80 -28.12 25.69
N ILE A 415 7.61 -28.27 25.09
CA ILE A 415 6.62 -27.20 24.94
C ILE A 415 5.87 -27.05 26.26
N THR A 416 6.07 -25.92 26.94
CA THR A 416 5.32 -25.54 28.17
C THR A 416 4.82 -24.10 28.08
N THR A 417 4.39 -23.63 26.90
CA THR A 417 3.91 -22.25 26.73
C THR A 417 2.46 -22.09 27.17
N PRO A 418 2.09 -20.90 27.70
CA PRO A 418 0.70 -20.53 27.96
C PRO A 418 -0.04 -20.07 26.69
N LEU A 419 0.67 -19.85 25.58
CA LEU A 419 0.12 -19.37 24.31
C LEU A 419 -0.27 -20.53 23.40
N ILE A 420 -1.33 -20.32 22.61
CA ILE A 420 -1.67 -21.25 21.52
C ILE A 420 -0.80 -20.96 20.29
N ILE A 421 -0.67 -21.96 19.40
CA ILE A 421 0.16 -21.88 18.18
C ILE A 421 -0.08 -20.60 17.35
N SER A 422 -1.33 -20.13 17.25
CA SER A 422 -1.68 -18.94 16.47
C SER A 422 -1.25 -17.61 17.12
N GLU A 423 -0.86 -17.63 18.39
CA GLU A 423 -0.47 -16.45 19.18
C GLU A 423 1.04 -16.37 19.43
N GLU A 424 1.77 -17.44 19.10
CA GLU A 424 3.22 -17.44 19.18
C GLU A 424 3.80 -16.61 18.03
N LEU A 425 4.40 -15.48 18.39
CA LEU A 425 5.06 -14.56 17.48
C LEU A 425 6.54 -14.88 17.36
N HIS A 426 7.08 -14.72 16.16
CA HIS A 426 8.49 -14.89 15.82
C HIS A 426 8.98 -13.72 14.97
N ILE A 427 10.29 -13.49 14.91
CA ILE A 427 10.88 -12.43 14.08
C ILE A 427 11.95 -13.01 13.17
N LEU A 428 12.02 -12.52 11.94
CA LEU A 428 13.17 -12.75 11.05
C LEU A 428 14.16 -11.59 11.20
N ASN A 429 15.42 -11.94 11.43
CA ASN A 429 16.52 -11.00 11.54
C ASN A 429 17.37 -11.08 10.27
N PHE A 430 17.67 -9.92 9.69
CA PHE A 430 18.50 -9.77 8.51
C PHE A 430 19.74 -8.97 8.88
N GLU A 431 20.91 -9.57 8.67
CA GLU A 431 22.20 -8.99 9.07
C GLU A 431 23.13 -8.91 7.88
N THR A 432 23.84 -7.79 7.76
CA THR A 432 24.92 -7.62 6.80
C THR A 432 25.99 -6.70 7.37
N GLN A 433 27.14 -6.67 6.73
CA GLN A 433 28.27 -5.83 7.15
C GLN A 433 28.81 -5.10 5.93
N LEU A 434 28.97 -3.79 6.05
CA LEU A 434 29.67 -2.97 5.08
C LEU A 434 31.11 -2.80 5.55
N ILE A 435 32.07 -3.23 4.74
CA ILE A 435 33.51 -3.05 5.00
C ILE A 435 34.11 -2.24 3.86
N GLN A 436 34.55 -1.03 4.17
CA GLN A 436 35.31 -0.12 3.31
C GLN A 436 36.55 0.39 4.07
N PRO A 437 37.59 0.93 3.40
CA PRO A 437 38.87 1.27 4.03
C PRO A 437 38.79 2.15 5.28
N GLU A 438 37.78 3.01 5.37
CA GLU A 438 37.57 3.95 6.49
C GLU A 438 36.21 3.74 7.19
N LEU A 439 35.46 2.69 6.84
CA LEU A 439 34.09 2.49 7.30
C LEU A 439 33.78 1.00 7.50
N CYS A 440 33.51 0.61 8.75
CA CYS A 440 32.97 -0.69 9.10
C CYS A 440 31.63 -0.50 9.81
N VAL A 441 30.56 -1.03 9.22
CA VAL A 441 29.19 -0.87 9.73
C VAL A 441 28.48 -2.21 9.71
N ASP A 442 28.04 -2.64 10.88
CA ASP A 442 27.11 -3.76 11.01
C ASP A 442 25.68 -3.24 10.84
N LEU A 443 24.97 -3.81 9.88
CA LEU A 443 23.60 -3.46 9.53
C LEU A 443 22.69 -4.60 9.94
N SER A 444 21.64 -4.28 10.69
CA SER A 444 20.60 -5.25 11.04
C SER A 444 19.21 -4.64 10.87
N ILE A 445 18.28 -5.46 10.39
CA ILE A 445 16.86 -5.11 10.32
C ILE A 445 16.00 -6.35 10.60
N THR A 446 14.83 -6.13 11.16
CA THR A 446 13.87 -7.19 11.47
C THR A 446 12.60 -7.09 10.64
N SER A 447 11.95 -8.23 10.37
CA SER A 447 10.58 -8.24 9.87
C SER A 447 9.59 -7.78 10.94
N LEU A 448 8.36 -7.49 10.53
CA LEU A 448 7.24 -7.52 11.48
C LEU A 448 7.09 -8.95 12.05
N PRO A 449 6.50 -9.11 13.25
CA PRO A 449 6.27 -10.42 13.81
C PRO A 449 5.44 -11.32 12.91
N VAL A 450 5.87 -12.58 12.85
CA VAL A 450 5.25 -13.64 12.05
C VAL A 450 4.65 -14.71 12.95
N VAL A 451 3.53 -15.28 12.53
CA VAL A 451 2.93 -16.46 13.18
C VAL A 451 3.27 -17.69 12.35
N VAL A 452 3.72 -18.75 13.03
CA VAL A 452 4.12 -20.00 12.37
C VAL A 452 3.11 -21.10 12.65
N ILE A 453 2.46 -21.56 11.58
CA ILE A 453 1.44 -22.61 11.60
C ILE A 453 1.97 -23.93 11.05
N SER A 454 1.37 -25.05 11.48
CA SER A 454 1.68 -26.39 10.97
C SER A 454 0.67 -26.85 9.92
N HIS A 455 -0.58 -26.39 10.02
CA HIS A 455 -1.66 -26.79 9.12
C HIS A 455 -2.52 -25.58 8.68
N VAL A 456 -3.09 -25.65 7.47
CA VAL A 456 -3.80 -24.53 6.83
C VAL A 456 -5.08 -24.15 7.57
N ASN A 457 -5.68 -25.06 8.33
CA ASN A 457 -6.84 -24.76 9.19
C ASN A 457 -6.52 -23.76 10.32
N GLN A 458 -5.25 -23.52 10.64
CA GLN A 458 -4.82 -22.53 11.62
C GLN A 458 -4.67 -21.13 11.00
N LEU A 459 -4.66 -21.03 9.67
CA LEU A 459 -4.47 -19.78 8.93
C LEU A 459 -5.47 -18.68 9.38
N PRO A 460 -6.78 -18.94 9.55
CA PRO A 460 -7.73 -17.92 10.02
C PRO A 460 -7.37 -17.37 11.40
N SER A 461 -7.08 -18.24 12.36
CA SER A 461 -6.70 -17.84 13.73
C SER A 461 -5.38 -17.07 13.76
N ALA A 462 -4.37 -17.58 13.05
CA ALA A 462 -3.07 -16.92 12.94
C ALA A 462 -3.19 -15.54 12.29
N TRP A 463 -4.01 -15.41 11.25
CA TRP A 463 -4.29 -14.12 10.65
C TRP A 463 -5.00 -13.17 11.60
N GLY A 464 -5.94 -13.64 12.41
CA GLY A 464 -6.57 -12.84 13.46
C GLY A 464 -5.54 -12.24 14.44
N SER A 465 -4.50 -13.01 14.79
CA SER A 465 -3.38 -12.52 15.61
C SER A 465 -2.54 -11.47 14.88
N ILE A 466 -2.23 -11.68 13.60
CA ILE A 466 -1.54 -10.68 12.78
C ILE A 466 -2.35 -9.38 12.67
N LEU A 467 -3.67 -9.45 12.46
CA LEU A 467 -4.54 -8.28 12.44
C LEU A 467 -4.47 -7.52 13.77
N TRP A 468 -4.62 -8.22 14.90
CA TRP A 468 -4.67 -7.59 16.21
C TRP A 468 -3.34 -6.93 16.60
N TYR A 469 -2.24 -7.66 16.39
CA TYR A 469 -0.90 -7.16 16.68
C TYR A 469 -0.58 -5.92 15.85
N ASN A 470 -0.75 -6.00 14.52
CA ASN A 470 -0.39 -4.90 13.63
C ASN A 470 -1.34 -3.71 13.74
N MET A 471 -2.54 -3.88 14.30
CA MET A 471 -3.42 -2.76 14.60
C MET A 471 -2.93 -1.97 15.82
N LEU A 472 -2.41 -2.65 16.85
CA LEU A 472 -2.20 -2.04 18.18
C LEU A 472 -0.73 -1.79 18.55
N CYS A 473 0.22 -2.53 17.99
CA CYS A 473 1.62 -2.47 18.37
C CYS A 473 2.50 -2.00 17.22
N SER A 474 3.34 -0.99 17.43
CA SER A 474 4.34 -0.53 16.44
C SER A 474 5.75 -1.07 16.73
N GLU A 475 5.94 -1.80 17.84
CA GLU A 475 7.25 -2.29 18.28
C GLU A 475 7.48 -3.75 17.88
N PRO A 476 8.29 -4.03 16.85
CA PRO A 476 8.41 -5.37 16.27
C PRO A 476 8.90 -6.42 17.27
N HIS A 477 9.66 -6.06 18.31
CA HIS A 477 10.24 -7.01 19.26
C HIS A 477 9.29 -7.51 20.37
N ASN A 478 8.06 -6.98 20.45
CA ASN A 478 7.08 -7.39 21.46
C ASN A 478 6.44 -8.74 21.12
N LEU A 479 7.21 -9.84 21.20
CA LEU A 479 6.69 -11.19 20.93
C LEU A 479 5.80 -11.72 22.07
N THR A 480 5.86 -11.09 23.24
CA THR A 480 5.05 -11.42 24.42
C THR A 480 3.68 -10.75 24.41
N PHE A 481 3.34 -10.02 23.34
CA PHE A 481 2.10 -9.25 23.17
C PHE A 481 0.82 -9.99 23.57
N PHE A 482 0.69 -11.28 23.21
CA PHE A 482 -0.51 -12.06 23.49
C PHE A 482 -0.61 -12.61 24.92
N LEU A 483 0.37 -12.34 25.80
CA LEU A 483 0.21 -12.59 27.24
C LEU A 483 -0.84 -11.63 27.84
N ASN A 484 -0.80 -10.36 27.45
CA ASN A 484 -1.72 -9.32 27.90
C ASN A 484 -2.13 -8.42 26.71
N PRO A 485 -2.93 -8.92 25.76
CA PRO A 485 -3.28 -8.19 24.56
C PRO A 485 -4.17 -6.99 24.91
N PRO A 486 -3.81 -5.75 24.51
CA PRO A 486 -4.63 -4.57 24.77
C PRO A 486 -5.98 -4.63 24.04
N PRO A 487 -7.02 -3.97 24.56
CA PRO A 487 -8.28 -3.80 23.84
C PRO A 487 -8.10 -2.83 22.67
N VAL A 488 -8.94 -2.98 21.65
CA VAL A 488 -9.01 -2.09 20.48
C VAL A 488 -10.27 -1.24 20.54
N LYS A 489 -10.19 0.02 20.10
CA LYS A 489 -11.35 0.85 19.81
C LYS A 489 -12.11 0.37 18.57
N TRP A 490 -13.43 0.48 18.58
CA TRP A 490 -14.28 0.13 17.44
C TRP A 490 -13.96 0.94 16.18
N GLU A 491 -13.63 2.23 16.31
CA GLU A 491 -13.23 3.07 15.18
C GLU A 491 -12.06 2.45 14.39
N GLN A 492 -11.10 1.86 15.10
CA GLN A 492 -9.93 1.25 14.50
C GLN A 492 -10.26 -0.14 13.92
N LEU A 493 -10.98 -0.97 14.68
CA LEU A 493 -11.34 -2.32 14.24
C LEU A 493 -12.27 -2.30 13.02
N SER A 494 -13.23 -1.39 12.99
CA SER A 494 -14.19 -1.25 11.88
C SER A 494 -13.49 -0.93 10.55
N LYS A 495 -12.47 -0.07 10.56
CA LYS A 495 -11.60 0.21 9.40
C LYS A 495 -10.89 -1.05 8.92
N VAL A 496 -10.25 -1.79 9.84
CA VAL A 496 -9.52 -3.04 9.52
C VAL A 496 -10.47 -4.12 9.00
N LEU A 497 -11.68 -4.26 9.56
CA LEU A 497 -12.70 -5.17 9.05
C LEU A 497 -13.09 -4.80 7.61
N SER A 498 -13.35 -3.52 7.35
CA SER A 498 -13.68 -3.03 6.01
C SER A 498 -12.57 -3.35 4.99
N TRP A 499 -11.31 -3.17 5.40
CA TRP A 499 -10.12 -3.55 4.61
C TRP A 499 -10.05 -5.05 4.28
N GLN A 500 -10.53 -5.93 5.17
CA GLN A 500 -10.58 -7.37 4.87
C GLN A 500 -11.54 -7.68 3.72
N PHE A 501 -12.63 -6.92 3.58
CA PHE A 501 -13.57 -7.08 2.48
C PHE A 501 -13.06 -6.44 1.20
N SER A 502 -12.49 -5.24 1.25
CA SER A 502 -11.98 -4.55 0.05
C SER A 502 -10.69 -5.14 -0.51
N SER A 503 -9.92 -5.89 0.28
CA SER A 503 -8.73 -6.61 -0.21
C SER A 503 -9.05 -7.95 -0.89
N VAL A 504 -10.23 -8.50 -0.63
CA VAL A 504 -10.70 -9.78 -1.20
C VAL A 504 -11.73 -9.54 -2.33
N THR A 505 -12.44 -8.42 -2.28
CA THR A 505 -13.56 -8.09 -3.16
C THR A 505 -13.41 -6.66 -3.73
N LYS A 506 -14.29 -6.24 -4.63
CA LYS A 506 -14.24 -4.88 -5.22
C LYS A 506 -14.86 -3.80 -4.32
N ARG A 507 -15.44 -4.16 -3.17
CA ARG A 507 -16.12 -3.21 -2.28
C ARG A 507 -15.79 -3.45 -0.81
N ALA A 508 -15.82 -2.36 -0.04
CA ALA A 508 -15.66 -2.40 1.41
C ALA A 508 -17.01 -2.63 2.12
N LEU A 509 -16.99 -2.66 3.45
CA LEU A 509 -18.22 -2.67 4.26
C LEU A 509 -18.81 -1.26 4.34
N ASN A 510 -20.13 -1.16 4.20
CA ASN A 510 -20.84 0.11 4.36
C ASN A 510 -21.18 0.40 5.83
N SER A 511 -21.63 1.63 6.12
CA SER A 511 -21.95 2.07 7.48
C SER A 511 -23.02 1.22 8.18
N GLU A 512 -23.97 0.68 7.43
CA GLU A 512 -25.05 -0.15 7.98
C GLU A 512 -24.56 -1.54 8.39
N GLN A 513 -23.73 -2.14 7.54
CA GLN A 513 -23.06 -3.42 7.81
C GLN A 513 -22.14 -3.28 9.02
N LEU A 514 -21.34 -2.21 9.06
CA LEU A 514 -20.47 -1.91 10.19
C LEU A 514 -21.28 -1.72 11.48
N ARG A 515 -22.39 -0.97 11.45
CA ARG A 515 -23.25 -0.81 12.64
C ARG A 515 -23.76 -2.14 13.18
N THR A 516 -24.17 -3.04 12.29
CA THR A 516 -24.64 -4.38 12.70
C THR A 516 -23.52 -5.21 13.33
N LEU A 517 -22.29 -5.08 12.82
CA LEU A 517 -21.11 -5.72 13.41
C LEU A 517 -20.74 -5.10 14.77
N ALA A 518 -20.89 -3.77 14.91
CA ALA A 518 -20.68 -3.05 16.16
C ALA A 518 -21.64 -3.54 17.24
N ASP A 519 -22.94 -3.61 16.91
CA ASP A 519 -23.99 -4.11 17.82
C ASP A 519 -23.69 -5.54 18.31
N LYS A 520 -23.08 -6.36 17.44
CA LYS A 520 -22.70 -7.74 17.78
C LYS A 520 -21.52 -7.81 18.75
N LEU A 521 -20.58 -6.88 18.67
CA LEU A 521 -19.36 -6.87 19.49
C LEU A 521 -19.49 -6.07 20.80
N LEU A 522 -20.16 -4.92 20.73
CA LEU A 522 -20.31 -3.97 21.83
C LEU A 522 -21.68 -4.06 22.52
N GLY A 523 -22.67 -4.67 21.86
CA GLY A 523 -24.07 -4.67 22.28
C GLY A 523 -24.85 -3.48 21.72
N HIS A 524 -26.18 -3.61 21.68
CA HIS A 524 -27.08 -2.57 21.15
C HIS A 524 -27.05 -1.24 21.94
N GLU A 525 -26.68 -1.28 23.22
CA GLU A 525 -26.60 -0.08 24.05
C GLU A 525 -25.47 0.86 23.63
N ALA A 526 -24.40 0.31 23.05
CA ALA A 526 -23.24 1.09 22.63
C ALA A 526 -23.48 1.89 21.34
N GLN A 527 -24.55 1.60 20.59
CA GLN A 527 -24.95 2.29 19.34
C GLN A 527 -23.81 2.51 18.32
N GLY A 528 -22.79 1.65 18.33
CA GLY A 528 -21.60 1.80 17.48
C GLY A 528 -20.67 2.92 17.90
N ASP A 529 -20.57 3.22 19.20
CA ASP A 529 -19.61 4.16 19.78
C ASP A 529 -18.19 3.91 19.21
N PRO A 530 -17.60 4.91 18.52
CA PRO A 530 -16.24 4.81 17.99
C PRO A 530 -15.18 4.46 19.06
N GLU A 531 -15.40 4.90 20.30
CA GLU A 531 -14.49 4.69 21.42
C GLU A 531 -14.73 3.38 22.17
N GLY A 532 -15.77 2.62 21.78
CA GLY A 532 -16.11 1.33 22.36
C GLY A 532 -14.94 0.34 22.29
N LEU A 533 -14.58 -0.26 23.42
CA LEU A 533 -13.42 -1.14 23.55
C LEU A 533 -13.79 -2.62 23.34
N ILE A 534 -13.11 -3.28 22.39
CA ILE A 534 -13.23 -4.72 22.13
C ILE A 534 -11.98 -5.43 22.64
N ASN A 535 -12.18 -6.49 23.44
CA ASN A 535 -11.09 -7.32 23.95
C ASN A 535 -10.69 -8.41 22.95
N TRP A 536 -9.41 -8.80 22.95
CA TRP A 536 -8.90 -9.92 22.13
C TRP A 536 -9.72 -11.20 22.29
N ASN A 537 -10.13 -11.50 23.52
CA ASN A 537 -10.90 -12.69 23.82
C ASN A 537 -12.26 -12.70 23.13
N THR A 538 -12.94 -11.57 23.01
CA THR A 538 -14.22 -11.44 22.29
C THR A 538 -14.02 -11.57 20.78
N PHE A 539 -12.89 -11.10 20.28
CA PHE A 539 -12.59 -11.13 18.85
C PHE A 539 -12.19 -12.52 18.33
N CYS A 540 -11.25 -13.19 18.99
CA CYS A 540 -10.61 -14.41 18.49
C CYS A 540 -10.66 -15.62 19.43
N LYS A 541 -10.92 -15.45 20.73
CA LYS A 541 -11.10 -16.58 21.66
C LYS A 541 -12.58 -16.82 21.95
N MET A 542 -12.89 -17.91 22.63
CA MET A 542 -14.21 -18.08 23.25
C MET A 542 -14.05 -17.86 24.74
N SER A 543 -14.95 -17.08 25.33
CA SER A 543 -15.14 -17.11 26.78
C SER A 543 -15.65 -18.50 27.19
N PRO A 544 -15.12 -19.13 28.26
CA PRO A 544 -15.54 -20.48 28.67
C PRO A 544 -17.05 -20.66 28.90
N ASN A 545 -17.76 -19.56 29.18
CA ASN A 545 -19.17 -19.53 29.55
C ASN A 545 -20.11 -19.14 28.39
N GLU A 546 -19.60 -18.83 27.19
CA GLU A 546 -20.40 -18.39 26.04
C GLU A 546 -20.59 -19.52 25.02
N ARG A 547 -21.85 -19.86 24.71
CA ARG A 547 -22.19 -20.75 23.60
C ARG A 547 -22.17 -19.92 22.30
N GLY A 548 -21.07 -19.98 21.54
CA GLY A 548 -20.94 -19.18 20.32
C GLY A 548 -19.77 -19.57 19.44
N LEU A 549 -19.53 -18.78 18.39
CA LEU A 549 -18.40 -18.90 17.46
C LEU A 549 -17.52 -17.66 17.65
N PRO A 550 -16.18 -17.79 17.68
CA PRO A 550 -15.30 -16.62 17.71
C PRO A 550 -15.62 -15.67 16.55
N PHE A 551 -15.77 -14.38 16.87
CA PHE A 551 -16.23 -13.37 15.91
C PHE A 551 -15.36 -13.36 14.64
N TRP A 552 -14.04 -13.34 14.79
CA TRP A 552 -13.13 -13.31 13.65
C TRP A 552 -13.25 -14.55 12.77
N LEU A 553 -13.36 -15.75 13.35
CA LEU A 553 -13.49 -16.99 12.57
C LEU A 553 -14.79 -17.01 11.76
N TRP A 554 -15.85 -16.43 12.29
CA TRP A 554 -17.11 -16.24 11.57
C TRP A 554 -16.97 -15.27 10.39
N ILE A 555 -16.30 -14.12 10.60
CA ILE A 555 -16.01 -13.16 9.52
C ILE A 555 -15.11 -13.77 8.44
N ASP A 556 -14.04 -14.46 8.81
CA ASP A 556 -13.15 -15.13 7.86
C ASP A 556 -13.86 -16.22 7.06
N GLY A 557 -14.74 -16.99 7.70
CA GLY A 557 -15.62 -17.96 7.02
C GLY A 557 -16.55 -17.31 5.99
N ILE A 558 -17.12 -16.14 6.30
CA ILE A 558 -17.90 -15.34 5.34
C ILE A 558 -17.03 -14.87 4.18
N LEU A 559 -15.82 -14.38 4.44
CA LEU A 559 -14.89 -13.94 3.39
C LEU A 559 -14.50 -15.09 2.46
N ASP A 560 -14.23 -16.30 2.98
CA ASP A 560 -13.96 -17.49 2.15
C ASP A 560 -15.19 -17.89 1.31
N LEU A 561 -16.40 -17.80 1.89
CA LEU A 561 -17.65 -18.05 1.16
C LEU A 561 -17.86 -17.05 0.01
N ILE A 562 -17.65 -15.76 0.27
CA ILE A 562 -17.76 -14.71 -0.75
C ILE A 562 -16.75 -14.96 -1.86
N LYS A 563 -15.48 -15.10 -1.50
CA LYS A 563 -14.38 -15.25 -2.45
C LYS A 563 -14.59 -16.41 -3.40
N ARG A 564 -15.14 -17.52 -2.93
CA ARG A 564 -15.29 -18.76 -3.72
C ARG A 564 -16.59 -18.86 -4.48
N HIS A 565 -17.69 -18.34 -3.93
CA HIS A 565 -19.03 -18.64 -4.45
C HIS A 565 -19.91 -17.43 -4.71
N LEU A 566 -19.64 -16.26 -4.11
CA LEU A 566 -20.54 -15.11 -4.13
C LEU A 566 -19.89 -13.81 -4.65
N LEU A 567 -18.65 -13.87 -5.15
CA LEU A 567 -17.82 -12.70 -5.41
C LEU A 567 -18.52 -11.65 -6.29
N ASN A 568 -19.06 -12.07 -7.44
CA ASN A 568 -19.71 -11.14 -8.37
C ASN A 568 -20.98 -10.54 -7.76
N ILE A 569 -21.86 -11.38 -7.21
CA ILE A 569 -23.12 -10.95 -6.58
C ILE A 569 -22.87 -10.00 -5.40
N TRP A 570 -21.80 -10.23 -4.63
CA TRP A 570 -21.37 -9.32 -3.57
C TRP A 570 -20.88 -7.99 -4.13
N ASN A 571 -20.01 -8.00 -5.14
CA ASN A 571 -19.47 -6.79 -5.76
C ASN A 571 -20.59 -5.91 -6.35
N ASP A 572 -21.57 -6.54 -6.98
CA ASP A 572 -22.73 -5.89 -7.57
C ASP A 572 -23.76 -5.39 -6.52
N GLY A 573 -23.50 -5.61 -5.22
CA GLY A 573 -24.30 -5.04 -4.14
C GLY A 573 -25.64 -5.73 -3.88
N TYR A 574 -25.90 -6.89 -4.50
CA TYR A 574 -27.15 -7.63 -4.33
C TYR A 574 -27.24 -8.41 -3.01
N ILE A 575 -26.15 -8.46 -2.23
CA ILE A 575 -26.10 -9.08 -0.91
C ILE A 575 -26.04 -7.98 0.15
N ILE A 576 -27.08 -7.90 0.99
CA ILE A 576 -27.06 -7.03 2.18
C ILE A 576 -25.99 -7.51 3.16
N GLY A 577 -25.89 -8.83 3.36
CA GLY A 577 -24.82 -9.46 4.12
C GLY A 577 -25.06 -9.40 5.63
N PHE A 578 -24.64 -8.32 6.29
CA PHE A 578 -24.76 -8.19 7.74
C PHE A 578 -26.07 -7.49 8.12
N LEU A 579 -27.00 -8.25 8.70
CA LEU A 579 -28.33 -7.76 9.05
C LEU A 579 -28.91 -8.51 10.26
N SER A 580 -29.35 -7.77 11.28
CA SER A 580 -30.02 -8.35 12.46
C SER A 580 -31.43 -8.85 12.11
N LYS A 581 -31.95 -9.83 12.86
CA LYS A 581 -33.29 -10.39 12.65
C LYS A 581 -34.43 -9.37 12.82
N ASP A 582 -34.25 -8.37 13.69
CA ASP A 582 -35.26 -7.34 13.89
C ASP A 582 -35.28 -6.36 12.72
N ARG A 583 -34.09 -5.99 12.22
CA ARG A 583 -33.97 -5.12 11.05
C ARG A 583 -34.39 -5.82 9.75
N GLU A 584 -34.10 -7.11 9.61
CA GLU A 584 -34.64 -7.96 8.55
C GLU A 584 -36.18 -7.88 8.47
N ARG A 585 -36.85 -8.07 9.61
CA ARG A 585 -38.31 -7.96 9.68
C ARG A 585 -38.80 -6.55 9.36
N ALA A 586 -38.09 -5.52 9.81
CA ALA A 586 -38.44 -4.13 9.53
C ALA A 586 -38.31 -3.79 8.03
N LEU A 587 -37.24 -4.21 7.36
CA LEU A 587 -37.01 -3.93 5.93
C LEU A 587 -38.00 -4.66 5.02
N LEU A 588 -38.43 -5.86 5.41
CA LEU A 588 -39.41 -6.64 4.66
C LEU A 588 -40.87 -6.25 5.00
N SER A 589 -41.10 -5.63 6.15
CA SER A 589 -42.43 -5.14 6.53
C SER A 589 -42.90 -4.05 5.57
N GLY A 590 -44.05 -4.25 4.95
CA GLY A 590 -44.63 -3.29 4.00
C GLY A 590 -44.12 -3.43 2.55
N LYS A 591 -43.28 -4.44 2.26
CA LYS A 591 -42.87 -4.79 0.89
C LYS A 591 -43.84 -5.77 0.23
N LEU A 592 -43.79 -5.86 -1.10
CA LEU A 592 -44.66 -6.76 -1.85
C LEU A 592 -44.42 -8.23 -1.47
N PRO A 593 -45.46 -9.10 -1.45
CA PRO A 593 -45.27 -10.53 -1.26
C PRO A 593 -44.25 -11.10 -2.26
N GLY A 594 -43.34 -11.94 -1.76
CA GLY A 594 -42.24 -12.51 -2.54
C GLY A 594 -41.00 -11.61 -2.66
N THR A 595 -40.99 -10.45 -1.98
CA THR A 595 -39.77 -9.67 -1.79
C THR A 595 -38.83 -10.40 -0.84
N PHE A 596 -37.57 -10.58 -1.24
CA PHE A 596 -36.56 -11.31 -0.50
C PHE A 596 -35.24 -10.54 -0.36
N LEU A 597 -34.44 -10.92 0.63
CA LEU A 597 -33.11 -10.40 0.87
C LEU A 597 -32.11 -11.51 1.16
N LEU A 598 -30.83 -11.18 0.98
CA LEU A 598 -29.71 -12.09 1.17
C LEU A 598 -28.85 -11.61 2.34
N ARG A 599 -28.65 -12.46 3.35
CA ARG A 599 -27.80 -12.15 4.50
C ARG A 599 -26.94 -13.33 4.92
N PHE A 600 -25.85 -13.05 5.62
CA PHE A 600 -24.99 -14.08 6.19
C PHE A 600 -25.59 -14.64 7.48
N SER A 601 -25.41 -15.94 7.67
CA SER A 601 -25.82 -16.65 8.87
C SER A 601 -24.87 -16.36 10.01
N GLU A 602 -25.41 -15.96 11.16
CA GLU A 602 -24.65 -15.76 12.39
C GLU A 602 -24.31 -17.06 13.14
N THR A 603 -24.86 -18.20 12.70
CA THR A 603 -24.70 -19.49 13.38
C THR A 603 -23.79 -20.47 12.63
N CYS A 604 -23.34 -20.12 11.43
CA CYS A 604 -22.48 -20.96 10.60
C CYS A 604 -21.02 -20.54 10.75
N ARG A 605 -20.19 -21.40 11.34
CA ARG A 605 -18.75 -21.16 11.52
C ARG A 605 -18.04 -20.85 10.21
N ASP A 606 -18.23 -21.71 9.22
CA ASP A 606 -17.51 -21.68 7.95
C ASP A 606 -18.18 -20.75 6.93
N GLY A 607 -18.98 -19.79 7.41
CA GLY A 607 -19.83 -18.94 6.60
C GLY A 607 -21.07 -19.66 6.09
N GLY A 608 -22.16 -18.92 5.94
CA GLY A 608 -23.36 -19.39 5.27
C GLY A 608 -24.21 -18.22 4.82
N ILE A 609 -24.94 -18.37 3.72
CA ILE A 609 -25.86 -17.36 3.21
C ILE A 609 -27.31 -17.87 3.32
N THR A 610 -28.20 -17.04 3.83
CA THR A 610 -29.63 -17.34 3.92
C THR A 610 -30.44 -16.35 3.09
N ILE A 611 -31.53 -16.86 2.55
CA ILE A 611 -32.55 -16.14 1.81
C ILE A 611 -33.75 -16.00 2.73
N THR A 612 -34.17 -14.76 2.99
CA THR A 612 -35.39 -14.47 3.74
C THR A 612 -36.35 -13.69 2.85
N TRP A 613 -37.62 -14.09 2.82
CA TRP A 613 -38.67 -13.40 2.08
C TRP A 613 -39.91 -13.15 2.92
N VAL A 614 -40.78 -12.24 2.46
CA VAL A 614 -42.06 -11.93 3.11
C VAL A 614 -43.23 -12.47 2.29
N GLU A 615 -44.19 -13.05 2.99
CA GLU A 615 -45.53 -13.38 2.49
C GLU A 615 -46.56 -12.77 3.43
N TYR A 616 -47.79 -12.57 2.95
CA TYR A 616 -48.87 -12.06 3.77
C TYR A 616 -49.85 -13.19 4.08
N SER A 617 -50.17 -13.34 5.36
CA SER A 617 -51.20 -14.27 5.79
C SER A 617 -52.58 -13.83 5.27
N GLN A 618 -53.57 -14.73 5.33
CA GLN A 618 -54.96 -14.39 4.98
C GLN A 618 -55.52 -13.20 5.80
N ASN A 619 -54.92 -12.93 6.96
CA ASN A 619 -55.30 -11.84 7.85
C ASN A 619 -54.57 -10.51 7.55
N GLY A 620 -53.73 -10.48 6.51
CA GLY A 620 -52.96 -9.28 6.13
C GLY A 620 -51.71 -9.02 6.98
N GLU A 621 -51.36 -9.92 7.91
CA GLU A 621 -50.12 -9.79 8.68
C GLU A 621 -48.91 -10.29 7.88
N PRO A 622 -47.79 -9.54 7.87
CA PRO A 622 -46.56 -9.94 7.20
C PRO A 622 -45.89 -11.10 7.95
N LYS A 623 -45.54 -12.15 7.21
CA LYS A 623 -44.85 -13.33 7.71
C LYS A 623 -43.54 -13.52 6.96
N THR A 624 -42.44 -13.46 7.70
CA THR A 624 -41.11 -13.70 7.15
C THR A 624 -40.75 -15.18 7.20
N HIS A 625 -40.22 -15.69 6.10
CA HIS A 625 -39.73 -17.05 5.94
C HIS A 625 -38.25 -17.03 5.61
N SER A 626 -37.45 -17.89 6.26
CA SER A 626 -36.01 -18.01 5.99
C SER A 626 -35.63 -19.44 5.65
N VAL A 627 -34.78 -19.62 4.64
CA VAL A 627 -34.18 -20.92 4.34
C VAL A 627 -33.08 -21.28 5.33
N LYS A 628 -32.81 -22.59 5.47
CA LYS A 628 -31.58 -23.06 6.12
C LYS A 628 -30.38 -22.44 5.36
N PRO A 629 -29.38 -21.88 6.06
CA PRO A 629 -28.23 -21.27 5.41
C PRO A 629 -27.52 -22.24 4.46
N TYR A 630 -27.23 -21.78 3.24
CA TYR A 630 -26.39 -22.44 2.28
C TYR A 630 -24.92 -22.19 2.62
N THR A 631 -24.18 -23.28 2.78
CA THR A 631 -22.76 -23.27 3.10
C THR A 631 -21.93 -23.48 1.84
N LYS A 632 -20.60 -23.40 1.98
CA LYS A 632 -19.65 -23.70 0.91
C LYS A 632 -19.88 -25.07 0.25
N THR A 633 -20.23 -26.10 1.03
CA THR A 633 -20.48 -27.44 0.48
C THR A 633 -21.74 -27.47 -0.39
N ASP A 634 -22.77 -26.71 0.00
CA ASP A 634 -24.01 -26.62 -0.76
C ASP A 634 -23.78 -25.85 -2.06
N LEU A 635 -23.12 -24.68 -1.97
CA LEU A 635 -22.85 -23.79 -3.10
C LEU A 635 -21.80 -24.32 -4.09
N ALA A 636 -21.04 -25.35 -3.70
CA ALA A 636 -20.17 -26.09 -4.61
C ALA A 636 -20.98 -26.99 -5.57
N SER A 637 -22.18 -27.42 -5.17
CA SER A 637 -23.05 -28.28 -5.98
C SER A 637 -24.01 -27.49 -6.87
N ILE A 638 -24.51 -26.35 -6.38
CA ILE A 638 -25.42 -25.47 -7.11
C ILE A 638 -25.14 -24.01 -6.76
N SER A 639 -24.97 -23.16 -7.78
CA SER A 639 -24.71 -21.74 -7.58
C SER A 639 -25.91 -21.04 -6.92
N LEU A 640 -25.64 -20.03 -6.09
CA LEU A 640 -26.71 -19.28 -5.42
C LEU A 640 -27.74 -18.66 -6.42
N PRO A 641 -27.35 -18.10 -7.57
CA PRO A 641 -28.30 -17.62 -8.58
C PRO A 641 -29.25 -18.71 -9.08
N ASN A 642 -28.74 -19.94 -9.30
CA ASN A 642 -29.57 -21.06 -9.71
C ASN A 642 -30.46 -21.58 -8.58
N VAL A 643 -29.99 -21.54 -7.33
CA VAL A 643 -30.84 -21.79 -6.16
C VAL A 643 -32.00 -20.81 -6.16
N ILE A 644 -31.74 -19.51 -6.32
CA ILE A 644 -32.78 -18.46 -6.35
C ILE A 644 -33.74 -18.67 -7.53
N ARG A 645 -33.22 -18.97 -8.73
CA ARG A 645 -34.01 -19.22 -9.93
C ARG A 645 -34.97 -20.40 -9.78
N ASN A 646 -34.46 -21.51 -9.26
CA ASN A 646 -35.14 -22.80 -9.22
C ASN A 646 -35.78 -23.11 -7.86
N TYR A 647 -35.75 -22.18 -6.91
CA TYR A 647 -36.34 -22.39 -5.59
C TYR A 647 -37.84 -22.66 -5.73
N THR A 648 -38.34 -23.74 -5.12
CA THR A 648 -39.75 -24.11 -5.18
C THR A 648 -40.24 -24.57 -3.82
N LEU A 649 -41.42 -24.09 -3.42
CA LEU A 649 -42.13 -24.61 -2.27
C LEU A 649 -43.23 -25.56 -2.74
N THR A 650 -43.19 -26.81 -2.27
CA THR A 650 -44.32 -27.74 -2.36
C THR A 650 -45.26 -27.47 -1.19
N ALA A 651 -46.25 -26.60 -1.40
CA ALA A 651 -47.40 -26.54 -0.50
C ALA A 651 -48.22 -27.83 -0.68
N ALA A 652 -48.81 -28.34 0.41
CA ALA A 652 -49.71 -29.48 0.35
C ALA A 652 -50.82 -29.19 -0.67
N GLU A 653 -50.83 -29.96 -1.76
CA GLU A 653 -51.85 -30.01 -2.83
C GLU A 653 -51.86 -28.92 -3.92
N LYS A 654 -50.76 -28.19 -4.17
CA LYS A 654 -50.67 -27.25 -5.34
C LYS A 654 -49.35 -27.31 -6.12
N ILE A 655 -49.43 -26.81 -7.37
CA ILE A 655 -48.33 -26.57 -8.33
C ILE A 655 -47.14 -25.92 -7.60
N PRO A 656 -45.89 -26.39 -7.81
CA PRO A 656 -44.71 -25.78 -7.22
C PRO A 656 -44.56 -24.33 -7.70
N VAL A 657 -44.54 -23.38 -6.76
CA VAL A 657 -44.34 -21.95 -7.03
C VAL A 657 -43.02 -21.51 -6.40
N ASN A 658 -42.27 -20.68 -7.13
CA ASN A 658 -41.09 -20.00 -6.58
C ASN A 658 -41.55 -18.74 -5.82
N PRO A 659 -41.40 -18.69 -4.48
CA PRO A 659 -41.80 -17.53 -3.69
C PRO A 659 -40.87 -16.32 -3.87
N LEU A 660 -39.69 -16.50 -4.47
CA LEU A 660 -38.70 -15.44 -4.67
C LEU A 660 -39.04 -14.72 -5.98
N ILE A 661 -39.43 -13.44 -5.86
CA ILE A 661 -39.90 -12.63 -7.00
C ILE A 661 -39.07 -11.35 -7.12
N TYR A 662 -38.95 -10.59 -6.03
CA TYR A 662 -38.25 -9.30 -6.01
C TYR A 662 -37.09 -9.34 -5.01
N LEU A 663 -35.88 -9.01 -5.44
CA LEU A 663 -34.78 -8.70 -4.54
C LEU A 663 -35.01 -7.32 -3.92
N TYR A 664 -34.82 -7.21 -2.60
CA TYR A 664 -34.90 -5.93 -1.89
C TYR A 664 -33.97 -4.87 -2.53
N PRO A 665 -34.42 -3.61 -2.71
CA PRO A 665 -35.71 -3.09 -2.24
C PRO A 665 -36.90 -3.48 -3.09
N ASP A 666 -36.81 -3.45 -4.43
CA ASP A 666 -37.94 -3.71 -5.35
C ASP A 666 -37.42 -4.11 -6.76
N ILE A 667 -36.36 -4.92 -6.83
CA ILE A 667 -35.68 -5.32 -8.08
C ILE A 667 -36.21 -6.68 -8.54
N PRO A 668 -36.74 -6.86 -9.75
CA PRO A 668 -37.12 -8.19 -10.25
C PRO A 668 -35.94 -9.17 -10.20
N LYS A 669 -36.17 -10.41 -9.76
CA LYS A 669 -35.07 -11.36 -9.54
C LYS A 669 -34.25 -11.63 -10.80
N ASP A 670 -34.88 -11.64 -11.97
CA ASP A 670 -34.21 -11.98 -13.23
C ASP A 670 -33.36 -10.79 -13.70
N ASP A 671 -33.72 -9.55 -13.35
CA ASP A 671 -32.88 -8.36 -13.59
C ASP A 671 -31.63 -8.38 -12.70
N ALA A 672 -31.78 -8.79 -11.44
CA ALA A 672 -30.66 -8.90 -10.51
C ALA A 672 -29.75 -10.09 -10.82
N PHE A 673 -30.31 -11.28 -11.05
CA PHE A 673 -29.56 -12.54 -11.10
C PHE A 673 -29.43 -13.16 -12.48
N GLY A 674 -30.16 -12.67 -13.49
CA GLY A 674 -30.27 -13.25 -14.84
C GLY A 674 -28.92 -13.52 -15.49
N ARG A 675 -28.00 -12.54 -15.39
CA ARG A 675 -26.63 -12.65 -15.93
C ARG A 675 -25.75 -13.72 -15.28
N TYR A 676 -26.13 -14.26 -14.13
CA TYR A 676 -25.37 -15.31 -13.44
C TYR A 676 -26.04 -16.69 -13.53
N TYR A 677 -27.18 -16.81 -14.22
CA TYR A 677 -27.80 -18.10 -14.42
C TYR A 677 -26.95 -18.96 -15.35
N THR A 678 -26.63 -20.18 -14.93
CA THR A 678 -25.95 -21.13 -15.81
C THR A 678 -27.00 -21.99 -16.53
N SER A 679 -26.84 -22.10 -17.86
CA SER A 679 -27.66 -22.97 -18.70
C SER A 679 -27.35 -24.44 -18.42
N SER A 680 -28.36 -25.31 -18.49
CA SER A 680 -28.28 -26.75 -18.22
C SER A 680 -27.43 -27.58 -19.23
N SER A 681 -26.55 -26.93 -20.00
CA SER A 681 -25.68 -27.58 -20.99
C SER A 681 -24.38 -28.15 -20.41
N ASP A 682 -24.08 -27.95 -19.14
CA ASP A 682 -23.10 -28.75 -18.39
C ASP A 682 -23.83 -29.85 -17.62
N GLY A 683 -24.13 -30.93 -18.35
CA GLY A 683 -24.89 -32.07 -17.85
C GLY A 683 -24.15 -32.78 -16.71
N ARG A 684 -24.73 -32.71 -15.51
CA ARG A 684 -24.92 -33.82 -14.54
C ARG A 684 -25.31 -33.28 -13.16
N TYR A 685 -26.53 -32.79 -12.97
CA TYR A 685 -27.13 -32.82 -11.62
C TYR A 685 -28.62 -33.17 -11.70
N SER A 686 -28.95 -34.26 -11.02
CA SER A 686 -30.28 -34.83 -10.89
C SER A 686 -31.13 -33.97 -9.97
N LEU A 687 -32.43 -33.91 -10.30
CA LEU A 687 -33.49 -33.30 -9.51
C LEU A 687 -33.51 -33.90 -8.09
N PHE A 688 -32.98 -33.20 -7.10
CA PHE A 688 -33.22 -33.53 -5.69
C PHE A 688 -34.35 -32.66 -5.14
N ASN A 689 -35.50 -33.31 -4.89
CA ASN A 689 -36.60 -32.77 -4.11
C ASN A 689 -36.12 -32.47 -2.69
N HIS A 690 -35.96 -31.20 -2.33
CA HIS A 690 -35.76 -30.80 -0.93
C HIS A 690 -37.10 -30.67 -0.20
N SER A 691 -37.61 -31.79 0.28
CA SER A 691 -38.66 -31.83 1.30
C SER A 691 -38.02 -32.01 2.69
N PHE A 692 -37.66 -30.93 3.39
CA PHE A 692 -37.60 -30.91 4.86
C PHE A 692 -37.70 -29.47 5.38
N ILE A 693 -38.95 -29.08 5.67
CA ILE A 693 -39.24 -27.95 6.55
C ILE A 693 -39.01 -28.45 7.98
N GLN A 694 -37.90 -28.05 8.61
CA GLN A 694 -37.80 -28.06 10.06
C GLN A 694 -38.09 -26.64 10.55
N LYS A 695 -39.38 -26.39 10.84
CA LYS A 695 -39.79 -25.21 11.60
C LYS A 695 -39.07 -25.26 12.95
N ARG A 696 -38.21 -24.28 13.25
CA ARG A 696 -37.93 -23.93 14.64
C ARG A 696 -39.07 -23.03 15.10
N GLY A 697 -39.80 -23.48 16.12
CA GLY A 697 -40.64 -22.61 16.95
C GLY A 697 -39.78 -21.65 17.74
#